data_AF-A0A7S3SLV4-F1
#
_entry.id   AF-A0A7S3SLV4-F1
#
_cell.length_a   1.000
_cell.length_b   1.000
_cell.length_c   1.000
_cell.angle_alpha   90.00
_cell.angle_beta   90.00
_cell.angle_gamma   90.00
#
_symmetry.space_group_name_H-M   'P 1'
#
loop_
_entity.id
_entity.type
_entity.pdbx_description
1 polymer ?
#
loop_
_entity_poly.entity_id
_entity_poly.type
_entity_poly.pdbx_seq_one_letter_code
_entity_poly.pdbx_strand_id
1 'polypeptide(L)'
;AEGAAAAAALVGDSEEEAEAERLGLLLTKLFLFCKRRMGSATAMRFLAATRQVRELGGGMMNFFGGPPQLDELQEEHLREAFHAAASASRKEGIDAAAAFEGLSSGASTEFDAEVASGATFLADKGLPAAQPLLLLNGLLTRLGDNFEQEIMQTLSAEVRTVQRLVRTGKLTDEHQDVYATIANATATFPRYNEALLQPIDKVVMAGLKPSAHLGAIKWLATPPAPPSPPSEAAPPVAAPPPAEEDMYAYGGGDEFGDEEDGGGDGGDGGEGGGDLEQLLHPVSKLLVLDLSQPSHVALAAAAVEAAEAAPGGRVRLGLLQLGRGPAGGECTPEHGHACPPMEHLRKEEAAQRSRVGFAAWEKLLQTTHDFGAARRLLALLHAAALAGEALTPELLASAVPEAFSAAETANLIAGVKTVVAPHHAALCRSLGVSAAPAIVVNGRLVDAATAGKLDAVDLALLSEFEYKQRAQAPGATLVRELVGEDAAEEAADAGGAPSAEEFGQRSDLLMLAVAALSRGAQAAAAAGGVREMAFRPESLGCGAACVQLAGSGPGKALELTAVLDPLSKEAQRAVPILMALHESLGLSVTLHLNPSLQIDKFPLESFYRYVVSLEPSFDNAGRSLSPQLDRALFSSLRTPQVLTLHVDAPEAWLLECTEAAYDMDNLRLAELGERRRPSRRRDGVETTPRGCRD
;
A
#
# COMPACT_ATOMS: atom_id res chain seq x y z
N ALA A 1 30.12 -2.08 28.85
CA ALA A 1 29.30 -2.83 29.82
C ALA A 1 27.78 -2.60 29.63
N GLU A 2 27.34 -1.49 29.04
CA GLU A 2 25.91 -1.23 28.76
C GLU A 2 25.39 -1.79 27.42
N GLY A 3 26.26 -2.24 26.52
CA GLY A 3 25.87 -2.85 25.23
C GLY A 3 25.39 -4.31 25.32
N ALA A 4 25.53 -4.96 26.47
CA ALA A 4 25.11 -6.36 26.66
C ALA A 4 23.72 -6.50 27.31
N ALA A 5 23.15 -5.40 27.82
CA ALA A 5 21.87 -5.44 28.54
C ALA A 5 20.65 -5.14 27.64
N ALA A 6 20.86 -4.63 26.42
CA ALA A 6 19.76 -4.26 25.51
C ALA A 6 19.25 -5.40 24.62
N ALA A 7 19.95 -6.54 24.58
CA ALA A 7 19.49 -7.75 23.88
C ALA A 7 18.53 -8.62 24.71
N ALA A 8 18.37 -8.34 26.01
CA ALA A 8 17.66 -9.21 26.94
C ALA A 8 16.19 -8.81 27.24
N ALA A 9 15.56 -7.99 26.39
CA ALA A 9 14.26 -7.36 26.73
C ALA A 9 13.11 -7.63 25.76
N LEU A 10 13.23 -8.62 24.87
CA LEU A 10 12.11 -9.09 24.05
C LEU A 10 12.12 -10.61 24.01
N VAL A 11 10.95 -11.18 24.30
CA VAL A 11 10.58 -12.61 24.23
C VAL A 11 10.94 -13.43 25.48
N GLY A 12 9.93 -14.15 25.97
CA GLY A 12 10.13 -15.14 27.01
C GLY A 12 10.78 -16.36 26.38
N ASP A 13 12.11 -16.37 26.34
CA ASP A 13 12.85 -17.47 25.75
C ASP A 13 12.85 -18.67 26.68
N SER A 14 12.45 -19.80 26.13
CA SER A 14 12.64 -21.11 26.72
C SER A 14 14.15 -21.37 26.94
N GLU A 15 14.54 -22.14 27.96
CA GLU A 15 15.97 -22.48 28.20
C GLU A 15 16.64 -23.09 26.94
N GLU A 16 15.85 -23.75 26.09
CA GLU A 16 16.29 -24.34 24.81
C GLU A 16 16.66 -23.28 23.75
N GLU A 17 15.92 -22.17 23.64
CA GLU A 17 16.22 -21.09 22.67
C GLU A 17 17.52 -20.35 23.04
N ALA A 18 17.72 -20.07 24.33
CA ALA A 18 18.94 -19.44 24.83
C ALA A 18 20.18 -20.32 24.60
N GLU A 19 20.05 -21.64 24.74
CA GLU A 19 21.13 -22.58 24.45
C GLU A 19 21.43 -22.67 22.95
N ALA A 20 20.41 -22.70 22.10
CA ALA A 20 20.56 -22.68 20.66
C ALA A 20 21.26 -21.40 20.17
N GLU A 21 20.91 -20.24 20.73
CA GLU A 21 21.56 -18.97 20.42
C GLU A 21 23.05 -18.97 20.85
N ARG A 22 23.34 -19.46 22.06
CA ARG A 22 24.73 -19.63 22.55
C ARG A 22 25.56 -20.49 21.59
N LEU A 23 25.01 -21.63 21.15
CA LEU A 23 25.69 -22.54 20.24
C LEU A 23 25.87 -21.94 18.83
N GLY A 24 24.88 -21.19 18.34
CA GLY A 24 24.98 -20.46 17.07
C GLY A 24 26.07 -19.36 17.09
N LEU A 25 26.17 -18.62 18.20
CA LEU A 25 27.22 -17.64 18.41
C LEU A 25 28.60 -18.32 18.48
N LEU A 26 28.72 -19.45 19.18
CA LEU A 26 29.96 -20.22 19.26
C LEU A 26 30.40 -20.76 17.89
N LEU A 27 29.48 -21.32 17.10
CA LEU A 27 29.73 -21.78 15.74
C LEU A 27 30.29 -20.64 14.86
N THR A 28 29.70 -19.44 14.96
CA THR A 28 30.12 -18.26 14.20
C THR A 28 31.53 -17.80 14.60
N LYS A 29 31.83 -17.77 15.91
CA LYS A 29 33.17 -17.43 16.42
C LYS A 29 34.23 -18.42 15.94
N LEU A 30 33.95 -19.73 15.99
CA LEU A 30 34.86 -20.77 15.51
C LEU A 30 35.09 -20.67 14.00
N PHE A 31 34.04 -20.36 13.22
CA PHE A 31 34.17 -20.12 11.79
C PHE A 31 35.07 -18.91 11.47
N LEU A 32 34.87 -17.78 12.18
CA LEU A 32 35.69 -16.57 12.01
C LEU A 32 37.16 -16.83 12.40
N PHE A 33 37.39 -17.57 13.49
CA PHE A 33 38.72 -18.00 13.89
C PHE A 33 39.40 -18.82 12.78
N CYS A 34 38.71 -19.86 12.27
CA CYS A 34 39.19 -20.68 11.16
C CYS A 34 39.49 -19.82 9.93
N LYS A 35 38.61 -18.90 9.56
CA LYS A 35 38.76 -18.04 8.38
C LYS A 35 39.98 -17.11 8.49
N ARG A 36 40.14 -16.41 9.64
CA ARG A 36 41.21 -15.43 9.86
C ARG A 36 42.57 -16.08 10.12
N ARG A 37 42.61 -17.10 10.99
CA ARG A 37 43.88 -17.73 11.41
C ARG A 37 44.29 -18.86 10.46
N MET A 38 43.35 -19.64 9.94
CA MET A 38 43.62 -20.89 9.21
C MET A 38 43.27 -20.84 7.71
N GLY A 39 42.53 -19.82 7.26
CA GLY A 39 42.14 -19.57 5.86
C GLY A 39 40.73 -20.05 5.51
N SER A 40 40.14 -19.47 4.46
CA SER A 40 38.74 -19.71 4.06
C SER A 40 38.41 -21.16 3.73
N ALA A 41 39.35 -21.90 3.11
CA ALA A 41 39.14 -23.31 2.79
C ALA A 41 38.98 -24.18 4.04
N THR A 42 39.73 -23.89 5.10
CA THR A 42 39.63 -24.58 6.39
C THR A 42 38.31 -24.24 7.09
N ALA A 43 37.86 -22.98 7.00
CA ALA A 43 36.57 -22.55 7.54
C ALA A 43 35.38 -23.24 6.85
N MET A 44 35.43 -23.44 5.52
CA MET A 44 34.39 -24.20 4.80
C MET A 44 34.42 -25.69 5.16
N ARG A 45 35.62 -26.27 5.35
CA ARG A 45 35.75 -27.66 5.83
C ARG A 45 35.20 -27.84 7.24
N PHE A 46 35.38 -26.84 8.11
CA PHE A 46 34.76 -26.85 9.44
C PHE A 46 33.24 -26.96 9.34
N LEU A 47 32.57 -26.11 8.54
CA LEU A 47 31.12 -26.21 8.35
C LEU A 47 30.66 -27.56 7.77
N ALA A 48 31.42 -28.11 6.81
CA ALA A 48 31.15 -29.44 6.25
C ALA A 48 31.33 -30.56 7.30
N ALA A 49 32.38 -30.48 8.12
CA ALA A 49 32.61 -31.42 9.21
C ALA A 49 31.51 -31.33 10.28
N THR A 50 31.05 -30.12 10.62
CA THR A 50 29.92 -29.94 11.55
C THR A 50 28.65 -30.60 11.04
N ARG A 51 28.37 -30.52 9.73
CA ARG A 51 27.25 -31.25 9.13
C ARG A 51 27.46 -32.75 9.23
N GLN A 52 28.64 -33.25 8.85
CA GLN A 52 28.93 -34.68 8.82
C GLN A 52 28.87 -35.35 10.21
N VAL A 53 29.35 -34.67 11.25
CA VAL A 53 29.29 -35.15 12.64
C VAL A 53 27.85 -35.24 13.15
N ARG A 54 26.95 -34.42 12.62
CA ARG A 54 25.52 -34.41 12.98
C ARG A 54 24.67 -35.41 12.20
N GLU A 55 25.19 -36.08 11.18
CA GLU A 55 24.40 -37.02 10.38
C GLU A 55 24.09 -38.30 11.19
N LEU A 56 22.83 -38.47 11.58
CA LEU A 56 22.33 -39.67 12.25
C LEU A 56 22.08 -40.79 11.22
N GLY A 57 22.77 -41.92 11.38
CA GLY A 57 22.51 -43.12 10.58
C GLY A 57 23.52 -43.38 9.47
N GLY A 58 24.78 -43.60 9.82
CA GLY A 58 25.79 -44.12 8.91
C GLY A 58 25.50 -45.57 8.47
N GLY A 59 25.28 -45.78 7.16
CA GLY A 59 25.50 -47.07 6.49
C GLY A 59 24.26 -47.77 5.92
N MET A 60 23.18 -47.92 6.69
CA MET A 60 22.02 -48.74 6.26
C MET A 60 20.77 -47.93 5.87
N MET A 61 20.51 -46.78 6.51
CA MET A 61 19.37 -45.90 6.18
C MET A 61 19.62 -45.03 4.93
N ASN A 62 20.86 -44.54 4.72
CA ASN A 62 21.26 -43.86 3.49
C ASN A 62 21.14 -44.76 2.24
N PHE A 63 21.07 -46.08 2.40
CA PHE A 63 20.88 -47.05 1.31
C PHE A 63 19.43 -47.08 0.78
N PHE A 64 18.45 -46.63 1.59
CA PHE A 64 17.03 -46.58 1.22
C PHE A 64 16.55 -45.21 0.73
N GLY A 65 17.47 -44.26 0.51
CA GLY A 65 17.18 -43.00 -0.20
C GLY A 65 16.38 -41.95 0.59
N GLY A 66 16.32 -42.06 1.92
CA GLY A 66 15.78 -41.00 2.78
C GLY A 66 16.77 -39.83 2.92
N PRO A 67 16.30 -38.57 3.10
CA PRO A 67 17.17 -37.46 3.43
C PRO A 67 17.89 -37.72 4.76
N PRO A 68 19.18 -37.36 4.91
CA PRO A 68 19.93 -37.58 6.14
C PRO A 68 19.27 -36.80 7.28
N GLN A 69 18.91 -37.52 8.35
CA GLN A 69 18.42 -36.88 9.58
C GLN A 69 19.60 -36.29 10.33
N LEU A 70 19.50 -35.03 10.71
CA LEU A 70 20.54 -34.31 11.45
C LEU A 70 20.17 -34.32 12.94
N ASP A 71 21.14 -34.63 13.80
CA ASP A 71 21.01 -34.45 15.23
C ASP A 71 20.97 -32.96 15.61
N GLU A 72 20.41 -32.67 16.78
CA GLU A 72 20.43 -31.33 17.35
C GLU A 72 21.89 -30.87 17.58
N LEU A 73 22.14 -29.56 17.40
CA LEU A 73 23.50 -29.04 17.55
C LEU A 73 23.90 -29.10 19.02
N GLN A 74 25.06 -29.68 19.31
CA GLN A 74 25.62 -29.76 20.65
C GLN A 74 27.05 -29.23 20.64
N GLU A 75 27.56 -28.83 21.80
CA GLU A 75 28.93 -28.31 21.94
C GLU A 75 29.99 -29.37 21.54
N GLU A 76 29.71 -30.66 21.77
CA GLU A 76 30.58 -31.76 21.38
C GLU A 76 30.75 -31.86 19.85
N HIS A 77 29.65 -31.69 19.09
CA HIS A 77 29.69 -31.67 17.63
C HIS A 77 30.59 -30.55 17.09
N LEU A 78 30.54 -29.36 17.72
CA LEU A 78 31.39 -28.24 17.35
C LEU A 78 32.86 -28.49 17.68
N ARG A 79 33.14 -29.12 18.82
CA ARG A 79 34.50 -29.47 19.25
C ARG A 79 35.15 -30.45 18.28
N GLU A 80 34.46 -31.53 17.94
CA GLU A 80 34.97 -32.56 17.02
C GLU A 80 35.22 -31.99 15.62
N ALA A 81 34.25 -31.22 15.09
CA ALA A 81 34.38 -30.57 13.78
C ALA A 81 35.55 -29.57 13.74
N PHE A 82 35.76 -28.81 14.83
CA PHE A 82 36.85 -27.84 14.93
C PHE A 82 38.22 -28.54 14.95
N HIS A 83 38.38 -29.62 15.72
CA HIS A 83 39.62 -30.41 15.72
C HIS A 83 39.90 -31.09 14.37
N ALA A 84 38.87 -31.60 13.70
CA ALA A 84 38.99 -32.18 12.36
C ALA A 84 39.43 -31.12 11.33
N ALA A 85 38.84 -29.93 11.37
CA ALA A 85 39.26 -28.83 10.50
C ALA A 85 40.68 -28.34 10.82
N ALA A 86 41.04 -28.29 12.11
CA ALA A 86 42.33 -27.79 12.54
C ALA A 86 43.49 -28.73 12.16
N SER A 87 43.30 -30.04 12.31
CA SER A 87 44.28 -31.06 11.91
C SER A 87 44.51 -31.12 10.39
N ALA A 88 43.51 -30.74 9.59
CA ALA A 88 43.61 -30.65 8.14
C ALA A 88 44.30 -29.35 7.64
N SER A 89 44.61 -28.41 8.53
CA SER A 89 45.30 -27.17 8.19
C SER A 89 46.81 -27.36 8.12
N ARG A 90 47.45 -26.77 7.10
CA ARG A 90 48.92 -26.80 6.92
C ARG A 90 49.67 -25.73 7.74
N LYS A 91 48.97 -24.94 8.57
CA LYS A 91 49.59 -23.88 9.38
C LYS A 91 50.02 -24.44 10.74
N GLU A 92 51.33 -24.46 10.98
CA GLU A 92 51.94 -24.88 12.25
C GLU A 92 51.81 -23.78 13.32
N GLY A 93 51.61 -24.16 14.58
CA GLY A 93 51.67 -23.26 15.74
C GLY A 93 50.35 -22.83 16.36
N ILE A 94 49.21 -23.46 16.04
CA ILE A 94 47.91 -23.18 16.66
C ILE A 94 47.50 -24.37 17.54
N ASP A 95 47.38 -24.15 18.85
CA ASP A 95 46.78 -25.14 19.76
C ASP A 95 45.25 -25.06 19.66
N ALA A 96 44.67 -25.99 18.89
CA ALA A 96 43.23 -26.03 18.65
C ALA A 96 42.41 -26.31 19.92
N ALA A 97 42.95 -27.05 20.90
CA ALA A 97 42.24 -27.34 22.14
C ALA A 97 42.13 -26.09 23.03
N ALA A 98 43.25 -25.37 23.18
CA ALA A 98 43.28 -24.11 23.93
C ALA A 98 42.44 -23.01 23.24
N ALA A 99 42.44 -22.96 21.91
CA ALA A 99 41.63 -22.00 21.16
C ALA A 99 40.12 -22.26 21.28
N PHE A 100 39.70 -23.53 21.27
CA PHE A 100 38.29 -23.89 21.47
C PHE A 100 37.82 -23.52 22.88
N GLU A 101 38.55 -23.94 23.91
CA GLU A 101 38.25 -23.60 25.32
C GLU A 101 38.22 -22.09 25.57
N GLY A 102 39.15 -21.34 24.97
CA GLY A 102 39.19 -19.88 25.10
C GLY A 102 37.97 -19.19 24.48
N LEU A 103 37.40 -19.74 23.40
CA LEU A 103 36.23 -19.20 22.71
C LEU A 103 34.90 -19.69 23.33
N SER A 104 34.85 -20.92 23.84
CA SER A 104 33.66 -21.49 24.50
C SER A 104 33.43 -20.93 25.91
N SER A 105 34.50 -20.68 26.67
CA SER A 105 34.46 -20.10 28.02
C SER A 105 34.31 -18.57 28.02
N GLY A 106 34.44 -17.91 26.87
CA GLY A 106 34.40 -16.44 26.75
C GLY A 106 35.68 -15.73 27.22
N ALA A 107 36.78 -16.46 27.45
CA ALA A 107 38.07 -15.87 27.81
C ALA A 107 38.72 -15.07 26.65
N SER A 108 38.37 -15.40 25.41
CA SER A 108 38.78 -14.66 24.20
C SER A 108 37.60 -13.88 23.63
N THR A 109 37.73 -12.55 23.62
CA THR A 109 36.73 -11.61 23.08
C THR A 109 37.08 -11.12 21.67
N GLU A 110 38.11 -11.69 21.03
CA GLU A 110 38.68 -11.21 19.76
C GLU A 110 37.66 -11.11 18.61
N PHE A 111 36.64 -11.98 18.60
CA PHE A 111 35.62 -12.04 17.54
C PHE A 111 34.23 -11.54 17.98
N ASP A 112 34.06 -11.16 19.25
CA ASP A 112 32.74 -10.73 19.77
C ASP A 112 32.24 -9.49 19.03
N ALA A 113 33.13 -8.55 18.71
CA ALA A 113 32.79 -7.35 17.96
C ALA A 113 32.37 -7.63 16.51
N GLU A 114 33.00 -8.61 15.84
CA GLU A 114 32.62 -9.02 14.46
C GLU A 114 31.29 -9.78 14.45
N VAL A 115 31.02 -10.61 15.47
CA VAL A 115 29.72 -11.29 15.60
C VAL A 115 28.61 -10.28 15.90
N ALA A 116 28.87 -9.34 16.81
CA ALA A 116 27.96 -8.25 17.10
C ALA A 116 27.70 -7.38 15.86
N SER A 117 28.71 -7.11 15.02
CA SER A 117 28.53 -6.30 13.81
C SER A 117 27.61 -6.97 12.78
N GLY A 118 27.62 -8.30 12.70
CA GLY A 118 26.67 -9.07 11.89
C GLY A 118 25.22 -8.92 12.40
N ALA A 119 25.02 -9.02 13.71
CA ALA A 119 23.71 -8.84 14.33
C ALA A 119 23.20 -7.39 14.17
N THR A 120 24.07 -6.39 14.36
CA THR A 120 23.70 -4.99 14.11
C THR A 120 23.38 -4.74 12.65
N PHE A 121 24.11 -5.37 11.70
CA PHE A 121 23.80 -5.25 10.28
C PHE A 121 22.39 -5.78 9.96
N LEU A 122 22.00 -6.93 10.50
CA LEU A 122 20.65 -7.49 10.31
C LEU A 122 19.58 -6.56 10.90
N ALA A 123 19.82 -6.03 12.10
CA ALA A 123 18.91 -5.09 12.77
C ALA A 123 18.76 -3.76 12.01
N ASP A 124 19.88 -3.18 11.56
CA ASP A 124 19.93 -1.94 10.78
C ASP A 124 19.20 -2.10 9.43
N LYS A 125 19.32 -3.28 8.81
CA LYS A 125 18.63 -3.61 7.55
C LYS A 125 17.19 -4.09 7.75
N GLY A 126 16.74 -4.31 8.99
CA GLY A 126 15.40 -4.81 9.29
C GLY A 126 15.14 -6.22 8.78
N LEU A 127 16.20 -7.03 8.62
CA LEU A 127 16.09 -8.41 8.16
C LEU A 127 15.74 -9.32 9.34
N PRO A 128 14.69 -10.16 9.24
CA PRO A 128 14.29 -11.01 10.35
C PRO A 128 15.36 -12.06 10.65
N ALA A 129 15.82 -12.13 11.91
CA ALA A 129 16.87 -13.07 12.33
C ALA A 129 16.38 -14.51 12.52
N ALA A 130 15.05 -14.72 12.61
CA ALA A 130 14.45 -16.00 12.97
C ALA A 130 14.33 -17.01 11.81
N GLN A 131 14.51 -16.58 10.55
CA GLN A 131 14.32 -17.43 9.38
C GLN A 131 15.47 -17.26 8.39
N PRO A 132 15.83 -18.29 7.61
CA PRO A 132 16.84 -18.17 6.57
C PRO A 132 16.31 -17.30 5.42
N LEU A 133 17.15 -16.39 4.95
CA LEU A 133 16.81 -15.40 3.94
C LEU A 133 17.83 -15.45 2.79
N LEU A 134 17.33 -15.36 1.56
CA LEU A 134 18.14 -15.13 0.37
C LEU A 134 17.97 -13.67 -0.06
N LEU A 135 19.08 -12.93 -0.13
CA LEU A 135 19.13 -11.60 -0.72
C LEU A 135 19.87 -11.68 -2.06
N LEU A 136 19.16 -11.47 -3.17
CA LEU A 136 19.71 -11.52 -4.52
C LEU A 136 19.37 -10.21 -5.26
N ASN A 137 20.39 -9.41 -5.60
CA ASN A 137 20.23 -8.09 -6.23
C ASN A 137 19.23 -7.15 -5.52
N GLY A 138 19.14 -7.23 -4.19
CA GLY A 138 18.19 -6.45 -3.40
C GLY A 138 16.79 -7.08 -3.26
N LEU A 139 16.51 -8.20 -3.93
CA LEU A 139 15.29 -8.99 -3.70
C LEU A 139 15.47 -9.92 -2.51
N LEU A 140 14.57 -9.78 -1.53
CA LEU A 140 14.51 -10.64 -0.35
C LEU A 140 13.53 -11.80 -0.60
N THR A 141 14.05 -13.03 -0.55
CA THR A 141 13.25 -14.27 -0.58
C THR A 141 13.38 -14.98 0.75
N ARG A 142 12.25 -15.31 1.39
CA ARG A 142 12.24 -16.17 2.58
C ARG A 142 12.45 -17.61 2.12
N LEU A 143 13.39 -18.29 2.76
CA LEU A 143 13.68 -19.69 2.45
C LEU A 143 12.90 -20.59 3.41
N GLY A 144 12.07 -21.47 2.85
CA GLY A 144 11.38 -22.52 3.58
C GLY A 144 12.12 -23.86 3.49
N ASP A 145 11.40 -24.95 3.77
CA ASP A 145 11.95 -26.30 3.67
C ASP A 145 12.36 -26.68 2.23
N ASN A 146 11.72 -26.06 1.23
CA ASN A 146 12.01 -26.25 -0.20
C ASN A 146 12.94 -25.17 -0.77
N PHE A 147 13.91 -24.71 0.03
CA PHE A 147 14.80 -23.60 -0.32
C PHE A 147 15.51 -23.77 -1.68
N GLU A 148 15.82 -25.00 -2.12
CA GLU A 148 16.46 -25.24 -3.43
C GLU A 148 15.58 -24.78 -4.60
N GLN A 149 14.28 -25.11 -4.54
CA GLN A 149 13.33 -24.72 -5.57
C GLN A 149 13.10 -23.20 -5.54
N GLU A 150 13.00 -22.62 -4.35
CA GLU A 150 12.81 -21.17 -4.16
C GLU A 150 14.01 -20.38 -4.69
N ILE A 151 15.25 -20.81 -4.41
CA ILE A 151 16.47 -20.21 -4.95
C ILE A 151 16.46 -20.26 -6.48
N MET A 152 16.14 -21.42 -7.07
CA MET A 152 16.11 -21.57 -8.53
C MET A 152 15.02 -20.72 -9.18
N GLN A 153 13.86 -20.60 -8.54
CA GLN A 153 12.78 -19.74 -9.01
C GLN A 153 13.19 -18.26 -8.97
N THR A 154 13.70 -17.77 -7.84
CA THR A 154 14.19 -16.39 -7.69
C THR A 154 15.29 -16.08 -8.68
N LEU A 155 16.26 -16.98 -8.86
CA LEU A 155 17.32 -16.81 -9.84
C LEU A 155 16.78 -16.73 -11.28
N SER A 156 15.83 -17.60 -11.64
CA SER A 156 15.22 -17.59 -12.97
C SER A 156 14.40 -16.34 -13.26
N ALA A 157 13.81 -15.73 -12.23
CA ALA A 157 13.10 -14.46 -12.34
C ALA A 157 14.09 -13.31 -12.54
N GLU A 158 15.16 -13.29 -11.76
CA GLU A 158 16.20 -12.26 -11.83
C GLU A 158 16.96 -12.26 -13.16
N VAL A 159 17.28 -13.44 -13.69
CA VAL A 159 17.89 -13.53 -15.03
C VAL A 159 17.00 -12.88 -16.10
N ARG A 160 15.67 -13.04 -16.01
CA ARG A 160 14.74 -12.39 -16.95
C ARG A 160 14.69 -10.88 -16.78
N THR A 161 14.76 -10.39 -15.54
CA THR A 161 14.83 -8.95 -15.24
C THR A 161 16.09 -8.34 -15.83
N VAL A 162 17.26 -8.95 -15.58
CA VAL A 162 18.54 -8.46 -16.11
C VAL A 162 18.57 -8.53 -17.63
N GLN A 163 18.09 -9.61 -18.24
CA GLN A 163 17.96 -9.71 -19.70
C GLN A 163 17.09 -8.60 -20.29
N ARG A 164 16.01 -8.22 -19.62
CA ARG A 164 15.18 -7.09 -20.04
C ARG A 164 15.97 -5.78 -20.00
N LEU A 165 16.71 -5.51 -18.94
CA LEU A 165 17.54 -4.30 -18.82
C LEU A 165 18.60 -4.19 -19.92
N VAL A 166 19.23 -5.31 -20.27
CA VAL A 166 20.17 -5.38 -21.39
C VAL A 166 19.46 -5.11 -22.72
N ARG A 167 18.31 -5.75 -22.97
CA ARG A 167 17.54 -5.55 -24.21
C ARG A 167 17.04 -4.12 -24.37
N THR A 168 16.65 -3.47 -23.28
CA THR A 168 16.20 -2.06 -23.31
C THR A 168 17.36 -1.07 -23.32
N GLY A 169 18.62 -1.51 -23.39
CA GLY A 169 19.79 -0.64 -23.38
C GLY A 169 20.05 0.07 -22.03
N LYS A 170 19.35 -0.31 -20.96
CA LYS A 170 19.52 0.26 -19.61
C LYS A 170 20.73 -0.31 -18.88
N LEU A 171 21.26 -1.43 -19.36
CA LEU A 171 22.50 -2.02 -18.89
C LEU A 171 23.44 -2.20 -20.10
N THR A 172 24.43 -1.33 -20.21
CA THR A 172 25.50 -1.37 -21.21
C THR A 172 26.83 -1.83 -20.59
N ASP A 173 27.79 -2.19 -21.46
CA ASP A 173 29.15 -2.56 -21.07
C ASP A 173 29.96 -1.38 -20.47
N GLU A 174 29.43 -0.15 -20.58
CA GLU A 174 30.07 1.07 -20.06
C GLU A 174 29.85 1.27 -18.55
N HIS A 175 28.87 0.58 -17.96
CA HIS A 175 28.63 0.67 -16.52
C HIS A 175 29.73 -0.05 -15.74
N GLN A 176 30.49 0.73 -14.95
CA GLN A 176 31.54 0.19 -14.08
C GLN A 176 30.97 -0.67 -12.94
N ASP A 177 29.75 -0.39 -12.48
CA ASP A 177 29.05 -1.14 -11.43
C ASP A 177 27.69 -1.64 -11.91
N VAL A 178 27.70 -2.87 -12.44
CA VAL A 178 26.50 -3.59 -12.90
C VAL A 178 25.48 -3.77 -11.77
N TYR A 179 25.95 -3.98 -10.54
CA TYR A 179 25.07 -4.19 -9.40
C TYR A 179 24.30 -2.91 -9.07
N ALA A 180 24.98 -1.76 -9.02
CA ALA A 180 24.33 -0.47 -8.78
C ALA A 180 23.25 -0.17 -9.83
N THR A 181 23.50 -0.48 -11.11
CA THR A 181 22.51 -0.30 -12.18
C THR A 181 21.29 -1.20 -11.99
N ILE A 182 21.50 -2.49 -11.65
CA ILE A 182 20.39 -3.43 -11.37
C ILE A 182 19.60 -2.99 -10.13
N ALA A 183 20.31 -2.58 -9.07
CA ALA A 183 19.72 -2.11 -7.82
C ALA A 183 19.02 -0.75 -7.93
N ASN A 184 19.38 0.09 -8.91
CA ASN A 184 18.67 1.34 -9.19
C ASN A 184 17.46 1.11 -10.11
N ALA A 185 17.52 0.09 -10.97
CA ALA A 185 16.42 -0.28 -11.86
C ALA A 185 15.25 -0.93 -11.09
N THR A 186 15.56 -1.72 -10.07
CA THR A 186 14.58 -2.16 -9.07
C THR A 186 14.51 -1.10 -7.97
N ALA A 187 13.33 -0.77 -7.43
CA ALA A 187 13.24 0.21 -6.35
C ALA A 187 13.83 -0.37 -5.06
N THR A 188 15.15 -0.30 -4.90
CA THR A 188 15.84 -0.76 -3.69
C THR A 188 15.77 0.28 -2.60
N PHE A 189 15.68 -0.21 -1.36
CA PHE A 189 15.52 0.62 -0.18
C PHE A 189 16.61 0.28 0.84
N PRO A 190 17.04 1.26 1.66
CA PRO A 190 18.16 1.07 2.58
C PRO A 190 17.85 0.11 3.72
N ARG A 191 16.57 -0.05 4.07
CA ARG A 191 16.04 -0.88 5.16
C ARG A 191 14.79 -1.62 4.68
N TYR A 192 14.61 -2.86 5.12
CA TYR A 192 13.42 -3.66 4.87
C TYR A 192 12.49 -3.61 6.08
N ASN A 193 11.20 -3.36 5.83
CA ASN A 193 10.16 -3.51 6.84
C ASN A 193 8.93 -4.14 6.19
N GLU A 194 8.62 -5.38 6.59
CA GLU A 194 7.54 -6.18 6.02
C GLU A 194 6.16 -5.54 6.21
N ALA A 195 5.92 -4.89 7.36
CA ALA A 195 4.64 -4.24 7.62
C ALA A 195 4.41 -3.04 6.70
N LEU A 196 5.47 -2.38 6.26
CA LEU A 196 5.41 -1.24 5.36
C LEU A 196 5.36 -1.67 3.89
N LEU A 197 6.15 -2.66 3.49
CA LEU A 197 6.30 -3.09 2.09
C LEU A 197 5.30 -4.20 1.73
N GLN A 198 4.01 -3.91 1.87
CA GLN A 198 2.93 -4.85 1.59
C GLN A 198 2.41 -4.74 0.15
N PRO A 199 2.02 -5.86 -0.48
CA PRO A 199 1.32 -5.86 -1.75
C PRO A 199 -0.08 -5.25 -1.61
N ILE A 200 -0.64 -4.76 -2.73
CA ILE A 200 -1.86 -3.92 -2.72
C ILE A 200 -3.09 -4.63 -2.12
N ASP A 201 -3.18 -5.95 -2.23
CA ASP A 201 -4.22 -6.80 -1.65
C ASP A 201 -4.24 -6.78 -0.12
N LYS A 202 -3.08 -6.57 0.52
CA LYS A 202 -2.94 -6.54 1.99
C LYS A 202 -2.99 -5.12 2.58
N VAL A 203 -2.91 -4.10 1.74
CA VAL A 203 -2.92 -2.70 2.18
C VAL A 203 -4.32 -2.31 2.70
N VAL A 204 -4.38 -1.58 3.81
CA VAL A 204 -5.65 -1.01 4.30
C VAL A 204 -5.73 0.45 3.85
N MET A 205 -6.79 0.82 3.15
CA MET A 205 -7.04 2.23 2.77
C MET A 205 -7.99 2.91 3.77
N ALA A 206 -7.67 4.14 4.15
CA ALA A 206 -8.46 4.94 5.06
C ALA A 206 -9.82 5.32 4.47
N GLY A 207 -10.85 5.36 5.32
CA GLY A 207 -12.18 5.81 4.96
C GLY A 207 -12.27 7.32 4.73
N LEU A 208 -11.81 7.80 3.58
CA LEU A 208 -11.89 9.23 3.22
C LEU A 208 -13.30 9.63 2.75
N LYS A 209 -14.32 9.42 3.60
CA LYS A 209 -15.67 9.90 3.31
C LYS A 209 -15.72 11.43 3.47
N PRO A 210 -16.38 12.18 2.56
CA PRO A 210 -16.60 13.61 2.74
C PRO A 210 -17.27 13.85 4.09
N SER A 211 -16.56 14.49 5.01
CA SER A 211 -17.09 14.87 6.32
C SER A 211 -16.80 16.34 6.53
N ALA A 212 -17.72 17.06 7.17
CA ALA A 212 -17.51 18.46 7.55
C ALA A 212 -16.28 18.64 8.47
N HIS A 213 -15.75 17.54 9.03
CA HIS A 213 -14.61 17.51 9.92
C HIS A 213 -13.26 17.38 9.21
N LEU A 214 -13.22 16.99 7.93
CA LEU A 214 -11.97 16.99 7.13
C LEU A 214 -11.40 18.40 6.96
N GLY A 215 -12.28 19.40 6.77
CA GLY A 215 -11.89 20.81 6.73
C GLY A 215 -11.37 21.38 8.06
N ALA A 216 -11.49 20.63 9.16
CA ALA A 216 -10.98 21.01 10.48
C ALA A 216 -9.59 20.41 10.78
N ILE A 217 -9.00 19.63 9.87
CA ILE A 217 -7.62 19.12 10.02
C ILE A 217 -6.67 20.31 9.94
N LYS A 218 -6.06 20.65 11.08
CA LYS A 218 -4.99 21.64 11.14
C LYS A 218 -3.67 20.96 10.81
N TRP A 219 -3.17 21.21 9.61
CA TRP A 219 -1.88 20.71 9.14
C TRP A 219 -0.75 21.57 9.71
N LEU A 220 0.39 20.95 9.99
CA LEU A 220 1.46 21.59 10.76
C LEU A 220 2.16 22.71 10.02
N ALA A 221 2.62 22.40 8.83
CA ALA A 221 3.36 23.26 7.93
C ALA A 221 3.79 22.39 6.75
N THR A 222 3.83 23.00 5.58
CA THR A 222 4.61 22.54 4.45
C THR A 222 6.08 22.93 4.73
N PRO A 223 7.06 22.03 4.62
CA PRO A 223 8.45 22.43 4.67
C PRO A 223 8.72 23.47 3.57
N PRO A 224 9.42 24.58 3.83
CA PRO A 224 9.80 25.50 2.76
C PRO A 224 10.66 24.76 1.74
N ALA A 225 10.37 24.94 0.45
CA ALA A 225 11.17 24.34 -0.62
C ALA A 225 12.64 24.75 -0.45
N PRO A 226 13.62 23.83 -0.60
CA PRO A 226 15.03 24.20 -0.62
C PRO A 226 15.28 25.17 -1.78
N PRO A 227 16.15 26.19 -1.62
CA PRO A 227 16.52 27.06 -2.74
C PRO A 227 17.13 26.19 -3.84
N SER A 228 16.71 26.41 -5.09
CA SER A 228 17.26 25.71 -6.24
C SER A 228 18.79 25.89 -6.27
N PRO A 229 19.55 24.82 -6.59
CA PRO A 229 20.99 24.98 -6.78
C PRO A 229 21.21 25.98 -7.92
N PRO A 230 22.18 26.91 -7.79
CA PRO A 230 22.51 27.80 -8.89
C PRO A 230 22.93 26.93 -10.08
N SER A 231 22.30 27.16 -11.24
CA SER A 231 22.68 26.58 -12.52
C SER A 231 24.16 26.87 -12.80
N GLU A 232 25.06 25.97 -12.42
CA GLU A 232 26.41 25.93 -12.95
C GLU A 232 26.30 25.48 -14.41
N ALA A 233 26.52 26.42 -15.31
CA ALA A 233 26.54 26.18 -16.74
C ALA A 233 27.52 25.04 -17.06
N ALA A 234 26.98 23.91 -17.52
CA ALA A 234 27.78 22.86 -18.13
C ALA A 234 28.57 23.43 -19.32
N PRO A 235 29.84 23.04 -19.52
CA PRO A 235 30.63 23.51 -20.65
C PRO A 235 30.01 23.02 -21.98
N PRO A 236 30.11 23.81 -23.06
CA PRO A 236 29.40 23.51 -24.30
C PRO A 236 29.93 22.23 -24.95
N VAL A 237 29.04 21.26 -25.16
CA VAL A 237 29.29 20.05 -25.92
C VAL A 237 29.43 20.42 -27.41
N ALA A 238 30.51 19.95 -28.04
CA ALA A 238 30.81 20.18 -29.45
C ALA A 238 29.83 19.41 -30.35
N ALA A 239 29.39 20.05 -31.43
CA ALA A 239 28.43 19.51 -32.39
C ALA A 239 28.90 18.19 -33.05
N PRO A 240 27.99 17.22 -33.31
CA PRO A 240 28.32 15.99 -34.01
C PRO A 240 28.52 16.23 -35.53
N PRO A 241 29.39 15.46 -36.20
CA PRO A 241 29.57 15.53 -37.65
C PRO A 241 28.38 14.89 -38.39
N PRO A 242 28.14 15.27 -39.67
CA PRO A 242 26.96 14.84 -40.42
C PRO A 242 27.08 13.39 -40.90
N ALA A 243 25.91 12.76 -41.04
CA ALA A 243 25.70 11.38 -41.43
C ALA A 243 26.27 11.03 -42.82
N GLU A 244 26.93 9.87 -42.91
CA GLU A 244 27.15 9.16 -44.17
C GLU A 244 26.08 8.08 -44.32
N GLU A 245 25.34 8.18 -45.43
CA GLU A 245 24.44 7.15 -45.95
C GLU A 245 25.26 5.93 -46.36
N ASP A 246 24.82 4.73 -45.98
CA ASP A 246 25.10 3.55 -46.79
C ASP A 246 23.94 2.54 -46.71
N MET A 247 23.30 2.39 -47.88
CA MET A 247 22.47 1.26 -48.28
C MET A 247 23.27 -0.04 -48.21
N TYR A 248 22.71 -1.12 -47.67
CA TYR A 248 22.71 -2.44 -48.33
C TYR A 248 21.56 -3.30 -47.81
N ALA A 249 20.71 -3.71 -48.75
CA ALA A 249 19.67 -4.71 -48.57
C ALA A 249 20.23 -6.13 -48.69
N TYR A 250 19.73 -7.07 -47.89
CA TYR A 250 19.43 -8.43 -48.35
C TYR A 250 18.33 -9.05 -47.49
N GLY A 251 17.32 -9.60 -48.18
CA GLY A 251 16.14 -10.22 -47.59
C GLY A 251 16.28 -11.72 -47.35
N GLY A 252 15.28 -12.23 -46.62
CA GLY A 252 15.09 -13.60 -46.16
C GLY A 252 14.58 -13.49 -44.72
N GLY A 253 13.29 -13.55 -44.41
CA GLY A 253 12.30 -14.50 -44.88
C GLY A 253 12.24 -15.62 -43.86
N ASP A 254 11.59 -15.36 -42.72
CA ASP A 254 11.04 -16.39 -41.83
C ASP A 254 9.85 -15.78 -41.08
N GLU A 255 8.67 -16.33 -41.40
CA GLU A 255 7.40 -16.13 -40.72
C GLU A 255 7.45 -16.80 -39.35
N PHE A 256 7.38 -16.04 -38.26
CA PHE A 256 6.77 -16.49 -37.02
C PHE A 256 6.17 -15.26 -36.32
N GLY A 257 4.85 -15.30 -36.11
CA GLY A 257 4.09 -14.23 -35.51
C GLY A 257 4.35 -14.14 -34.02
N ASP A 258 4.79 -12.96 -33.59
CA ASP A 258 4.78 -12.52 -32.21
C ASP A 258 3.96 -11.23 -32.14
N GLU A 259 3.25 -11.09 -31.03
CA GLU A 259 2.32 -10.03 -30.66
C GLU A 259 2.93 -8.64 -30.90
N GLU A 260 2.28 -7.85 -31.77
CA GLU A 260 2.55 -6.42 -31.92
C GLU A 260 2.08 -5.68 -30.66
N ASP A 261 2.91 -5.67 -29.62
CA ASP A 261 2.91 -4.58 -28.66
C ASP A 261 3.43 -3.34 -29.40
N GLY A 262 2.51 -2.42 -29.68
CA GLY A 262 2.79 -1.13 -30.31
C GLY A 262 3.79 -0.33 -29.50
N GLY A 263 5.07 -0.52 -29.81
CA GLY A 263 6.18 0.31 -29.39
C GLY A 263 6.05 1.68 -30.04
N GLY A 264 5.37 2.60 -29.35
CA GLY A 264 5.57 4.02 -29.56
C GLY A 264 7.02 4.36 -29.26
N ASP A 265 7.73 4.74 -30.30
CA ASP A 265 9.06 5.33 -30.30
C ASP A 265 9.13 6.48 -29.27
N GLY A 266 9.74 6.19 -28.13
CA GLY A 266 10.10 7.15 -27.10
C GLY A 266 11.61 7.22 -27.05
N GLY A 267 12.20 7.96 -27.98
CA GLY A 267 13.59 8.38 -27.89
C GLY A 267 13.81 9.10 -26.55
N ASP A 268 14.61 8.50 -25.68
CA ASP A 268 15.07 9.08 -24.43
C ASP A 268 16.10 10.16 -24.75
N GLY A 269 15.61 11.35 -25.09
CA GLY A 269 16.31 12.60 -24.90
C GLY A 269 16.34 12.91 -23.40
N GLY A 270 17.27 12.28 -22.70
CA GLY A 270 17.57 12.59 -21.31
C GLY A 270 18.18 13.99 -21.21
N GLU A 271 17.33 14.99 -20.97
CA GLU A 271 17.58 16.28 -20.29
C GLU A 271 16.30 17.13 -20.42
N GLY A 272 15.35 16.97 -19.48
CA GLY A 272 14.06 17.69 -19.49
C GLY A 272 13.01 17.18 -18.49
N GLY A 273 13.22 16.03 -17.85
CA GLY A 273 12.29 15.46 -16.86
C GLY A 273 12.34 16.11 -15.46
N GLY A 274 13.26 17.04 -15.21
CA GLY A 274 13.46 17.66 -13.90
C GLY A 274 12.37 18.64 -13.47
N ASP A 275 11.62 19.20 -14.43
CA ASP A 275 10.79 20.38 -14.21
C ASP A 275 9.34 20.02 -13.78
N LEU A 276 8.80 18.92 -14.29
CA LEU A 276 7.47 18.43 -13.87
C LEU A 276 7.49 17.77 -12.49
N GLU A 277 8.60 17.12 -12.11
CA GLU A 277 8.78 16.52 -10.78
C GLU A 277 8.85 17.56 -9.64
N GLN A 278 9.24 18.79 -9.96
CA GLN A 278 9.22 19.92 -9.03
C GLN A 278 7.81 20.49 -8.83
N LEU A 279 6.93 20.34 -9.82
CA LEU A 279 5.50 20.67 -9.70
C LEU A 279 4.68 19.57 -9.00
N LEU A 280 5.23 18.35 -8.91
CA LEU A 280 4.61 17.17 -8.33
C LEU A 280 4.78 17.09 -6.80
N HIS A 281 3.95 17.79 -6.02
CA HIS A 281 3.91 17.69 -4.55
C HIS A 281 2.44 17.61 -4.03
N PRO A 282 2.12 16.99 -2.86
CA PRO A 282 2.96 16.34 -1.82
C PRO A 282 2.46 14.93 -1.39
N VAL A 283 3.26 14.24 -0.56
CA VAL A 283 2.80 13.08 0.22
C VAL A 283 2.13 13.59 1.51
N SER A 284 0.81 13.42 1.61
CA SER A 284 0.07 13.70 2.84
C SER A 284 0.38 12.63 3.88
N LYS A 285 1.06 13.01 4.97
CA LYS A 285 1.34 12.14 6.12
C LYS A 285 0.58 12.63 7.35
N LEU A 286 -0.43 11.88 7.77
CA LEU A 286 -1.26 12.18 8.91
C LEU A 286 -1.00 11.15 10.01
N LEU A 287 -0.46 11.61 11.13
CA LEU A 287 -0.16 10.80 12.30
C LEU A 287 -1.35 10.80 13.25
N VAL A 288 -1.88 9.62 13.58
CA VAL A 288 -2.93 9.45 14.59
C VAL A 288 -2.29 8.85 15.83
N LEU A 289 -1.91 9.70 16.77
CA LEU A 289 -1.06 9.35 17.91
C LEU A 289 -1.64 9.86 19.22
N ASP A 290 -1.28 9.18 20.31
CA ASP A 290 -1.53 9.70 21.66
C ASP A 290 -0.22 10.25 22.23
N LEU A 291 -0.08 11.58 22.27
CA LEU A 291 1.09 12.28 22.82
C LEU A 291 1.33 12.02 24.32
N SER A 292 0.45 11.28 25.01
CA SER A 292 0.68 10.80 26.37
C SER A 292 1.76 9.71 26.47
N GLN A 293 1.96 8.96 25.38
CA GLN A 293 2.87 7.82 25.39
C GLN A 293 4.25 8.23 24.86
N PRO A 294 5.35 7.91 25.58
CA PRO A 294 6.70 8.27 25.17
C PRO A 294 7.07 7.68 23.80
N SER A 295 6.58 6.47 23.50
CA SER A 295 6.73 5.79 22.20
C SER A 295 6.09 6.56 21.05
N HIS A 296 4.93 7.18 21.27
CA HIS A 296 4.23 7.97 20.26
C HIS A 296 4.89 9.33 20.04
N VAL A 297 5.44 9.94 21.09
CA VAL A 297 6.22 11.18 20.97
C VAL A 297 7.52 10.92 20.21
N ALA A 298 8.19 9.80 20.45
CA ALA A 298 9.34 9.34 19.66
C ALA A 298 8.96 9.19 18.18
N LEU A 299 7.82 8.56 17.89
CA LEU A 299 7.33 8.38 16.53
C LEU A 299 7.00 9.71 15.84
N ALA A 300 6.40 10.66 16.57
CA ALA A 300 6.13 12.01 16.05
C ALA A 300 7.42 12.79 15.77
N ALA A 301 8.44 12.68 16.63
CA ALA A 301 9.75 13.29 16.41
C ALA A 301 10.46 12.68 15.19
N ALA A 302 10.45 11.36 15.07
CA ALA A 302 10.99 10.64 13.91
C ALA A 302 10.28 11.04 12.60
N ALA A 303 8.97 11.32 12.65
CA ALA A 303 8.21 11.76 11.49
C ALA A 303 8.57 13.19 11.04
N VAL A 304 8.88 14.08 11.99
CA VAL A 304 9.37 15.43 11.70
C VAL A 304 10.77 15.35 11.07
N GLU A 305 11.67 14.55 11.63
CA GLU A 305 13.01 14.32 11.07
C GLU A 305 12.93 13.74 9.64
N ALA A 306 12.07 12.75 9.42
CA ALA A 306 11.84 12.17 8.10
C ALA A 306 11.24 13.18 7.10
N ALA A 307 10.40 14.11 7.56
CA ALA A 307 9.82 15.15 6.71
C ALA A 307 10.85 16.23 6.32
N GLU A 308 11.83 16.54 7.17
CA GLU A 308 12.95 17.44 6.84
C GLU A 308 13.91 16.82 5.83
N ALA A 309 14.22 15.53 6.00
CA ALA A 309 15.09 14.79 5.09
C ALA A 309 14.45 14.53 3.72
N ALA A 310 13.16 14.82 3.56
CA ALA A 310 12.44 14.56 2.31
C ALA A 310 12.90 15.53 1.20
N PRO A 311 13.27 15.01 0.00
CA PRO A 311 13.83 15.82 -1.08
C PRO A 311 12.81 16.83 -1.61
N GLY A 312 13.05 18.13 -1.44
CA GLY A 312 12.16 19.18 -1.96
C GLY A 312 10.98 19.55 -1.05
N GLY A 313 10.96 19.12 0.21
CA GLY A 313 9.89 19.49 1.15
C GLY A 313 8.51 18.90 0.80
N ARG A 314 8.48 17.76 0.09
CA ARG A 314 7.25 17.17 -0.48
C ARG A 314 6.32 16.54 0.56
N VAL A 315 6.65 16.54 1.85
CA VAL A 315 5.85 15.85 2.87
C VAL A 315 5.03 16.86 3.66
N ARG A 316 3.70 16.73 3.58
CA ARG A 316 2.78 17.49 4.42
C ARG A 316 2.49 16.70 5.69
N LEU A 317 2.89 17.22 6.84
CA LEU A 317 2.68 16.54 8.12
C LEU A 317 1.42 17.05 8.83
N GLY A 318 0.57 16.13 9.28
CA GLY A 318 -0.58 16.40 10.14
C GLY A 318 -0.53 15.51 11.38
N LEU A 319 -1.08 15.99 12.50
CA LEU A 319 -1.19 15.22 13.74
C LEU A 319 -2.63 15.25 14.25
N LEU A 320 -3.17 14.08 14.56
CA LEU A 320 -4.43 13.86 15.23
C LEU A 320 -4.19 13.18 16.56
N GLN A 321 -4.68 13.81 17.63
CA GLN A 321 -4.67 13.21 18.95
C GLN A 321 -5.71 12.09 19.02
N LEU A 322 -5.22 10.88 19.28
CA LEU A 322 -6.04 9.72 19.56
C LEU A 322 -6.68 9.89 20.94
N GLY A 323 -8.00 9.92 20.98
CA GLY A 323 -8.74 9.92 22.25
C GLY A 323 -8.88 8.51 22.77
N ARG A 324 -8.34 8.23 23.97
CA ARG A 324 -8.80 7.06 24.71
C ARG A 324 -10.29 7.27 24.99
N GLY A 325 -11.13 6.36 24.48
CA GLY A 325 -12.47 6.21 25.02
C GLY A 325 -12.38 6.03 26.54
N PRO A 326 -13.43 6.36 27.32
CA PRO A 326 -13.45 6.01 28.74
C PRO A 326 -13.06 4.53 28.81
N ALA A 327 -11.98 4.23 29.53
CA ALA A 327 -11.45 2.88 29.61
C ALA A 327 -12.61 1.93 29.87
N GLY A 328 -12.93 1.08 28.89
CA GLY A 328 -13.82 -0.06 29.05
C GLY A 328 -13.12 -1.05 29.97
N GLY A 329 -13.02 -0.70 31.24
CA GLY A 329 -12.91 -1.69 32.29
C GLY A 329 -14.30 -2.26 32.43
N GLU A 330 -14.56 -3.39 31.76
CA GLU A 330 -15.41 -4.39 32.38
C GLU A 330 -14.74 -4.78 33.71
N CYS A 331 -14.98 -3.98 34.75
CA CYS A 331 -14.93 -4.50 36.10
C CYS A 331 -16.14 -5.42 36.21
N THR A 332 -15.98 -6.69 35.84
CA THR A 332 -16.90 -7.74 36.27
C THR A 332 -16.93 -7.69 37.81
N PRO A 333 -18.09 -7.48 38.45
CA PRO A 333 -18.18 -7.36 39.89
C PRO A 333 -18.15 -8.75 40.50
N GLU A 334 -17.00 -9.40 40.44
CA GLU A 334 -16.81 -10.71 41.05
C GLU A 334 -15.66 -10.61 42.05
N HIS A 335 -16.05 -10.51 43.31
CA HIS A 335 -15.24 -10.60 44.53
C HIS A 335 -14.53 -9.30 44.94
N GLY A 336 -15.05 -8.70 46.02
CA GLY A 336 -14.58 -7.43 46.59
C GLY A 336 -13.16 -7.46 47.13
N HIS A 337 -12.19 -7.20 46.26
CA HIS A 337 -10.84 -6.79 46.62
C HIS A 337 -10.53 -5.41 46.04
N ALA A 338 -10.06 -4.51 46.92
CA ALA A 338 -9.71 -3.15 46.59
C ALA A 338 -8.52 -3.10 45.61
N CYS A 339 -8.67 -2.36 44.51
CA CYS A 339 -7.60 -2.02 43.59
C CYS A 339 -6.58 -1.09 44.32
N PRO A 340 -5.27 -1.31 44.22
CA PRO A 340 -4.29 -0.52 44.98
C PRO A 340 -4.23 0.96 44.53
N PRO A 341 -4.00 1.91 45.46
CA PRO A 341 -4.08 3.35 45.20
C PRO A 341 -2.96 3.93 44.30
N MET A 342 -1.89 3.17 44.04
CA MET A 342 -0.74 3.64 43.24
C MET A 342 -1.03 3.71 41.73
N GLU A 343 -1.96 2.89 41.21
CA GLU A 343 -2.32 2.94 39.79
C GLU A 343 -3.16 4.17 39.44
N HIS A 344 -3.98 4.66 40.36
CA HIS A 344 -4.83 5.84 40.14
C HIS A 344 -4.01 7.12 40.02
N LEU A 345 -2.97 7.30 40.86
CA LEU A 345 -2.10 8.47 40.81
C LEU A 345 -1.26 8.53 39.52
N ARG A 346 -0.69 7.40 39.09
CA ARG A 346 0.03 7.32 37.80
C ARG A 346 -0.88 7.58 36.60
N LYS A 347 -2.14 7.13 36.66
CA LYS A 347 -3.15 7.38 35.61
C LYS A 347 -3.55 8.86 35.56
N GLU A 348 -3.65 9.55 36.70
CA GLU A 348 -3.93 11.00 36.75
C GLU A 348 -2.74 11.84 36.27
N GLU A 349 -1.51 11.52 36.70
CA GLU A 349 -0.30 12.22 36.23
C GLU A 349 -0.07 12.03 34.72
N ALA A 350 -0.26 10.81 34.20
CA ALA A 350 -0.16 10.54 32.76
C ALA A 350 -1.27 11.25 31.95
N ALA A 351 -2.49 11.32 32.49
CA ALA A 351 -3.59 12.07 31.87
C ALA A 351 -3.32 13.58 31.88
N GLN A 352 -2.67 14.11 32.91
CA GLN A 352 -2.29 15.52 32.98
C GLN A 352 -1.18 15.85 31.98
N ARG A 353 -0.16 14.97 31.82
CA ARG A 353 0.89 15.10 30.79
C ARG A 353 0.32 15.09 29.36
N SER A 354 -0.62 14.18 29.09
CA SER A 354 -1.35 14.09 27.81
C SER A 354 -2.01 15.41 27.41
N ARG A 355 -2.67 16.06 28.38
CA ARG A 355 -3.43 17.29 28.18
C ARG A 355 -2.55 18.51 27.91
N VAL A 356 -1.42 18.61 28.60
CA VAL A 356 -0.47 19.73 28.45
C VAL A 356 0.24 19.69 27.09
N GLY A 357 0.77 18.52 26.71
CA GLY A 357 1.48 18.37 25.43
C GLY A 357 0.56 18.61 24.22
N PHE A 358 -0.66 18.08 24.25
CA PHE A 358 -1.63 18.31 23.18
C PHE A 358 -2.13 19.76 23.12
N ALA A 359 -2.45 20.38 24.26
CA ALA A 359 -2.91 21.77 24.28
C ALA A 359 -1.82 22.75 23.80
N ALA A 360 -0.55 22.45 24.10
CA ALA A 360 0.60 23.21 23.57
C ALA A 360 0.67 23.10 22.04
N TRP A 361 0.52 21.88 21.53
CA TRP A 361 0.51 21.60 20.09
C TRP A 361 -0.64 22.30 19.35
N GLU A 362 -1.85 22.24 19.90
CA GLU A 362 -3.01 22.89 19.29
C GLU A 362 -2.87 24.42 19.29
N LYS A 363 -2.34 25.00 20.37
CA LYS A 363 -2.05 26.43 20.44
C LYS A 363 -1.00 26.83 19.39
N LEU A 364 0.07 26.04 19.24
CA LEU A 364 1.08 26.25 18.21
C LEU A 364 0.45 26.29 16.82
N LEU A 365 -0.40 25.32 16.49
CA LEU A 365 -1.13 25.27 15.21
C LEU A 365 -2.09 26.45 14.98
N GLN A 366 -2.55 27.10 16.05
CA GLN A 366 -3.43 28.27 15.97
C GLN A 366 -2.66 29.58 15.83
N THR A 367 -1.45 29.66 16.38
CA THR A 367 -0.66 30.90 16.43
C THR A 367 0.40 30.98 15.34
N THR A 368 1.01 29.85 14.98
CA THR A 368 2.16 29.79 14.10
C THR A 368 2.14 28.52 13.25
N HIS A 369 2.09 28.65 11.92
CA HIS A 369 2.30 27.54 10.98
C HIS A 369 3.80 27.31 10.71
N ASP A 370 4.65 27.49 11.72
CA ASP A 370 6.10 27.34 11.60
C ASP A 370 6.51 25.90 11.96
N PHE A 371 7.08 25.21 10.98
CA PHE A 371 7.64 23.87 11.13
C PHE A 371 8.76 23.83 12.18
N GLY A 372 9.62 24.87 12.25
CA GLY A 372 10.73 24.94 13.20
C GLY A 372 10.26 25.04 14.65
N ALA A 373 9.19 25.80 14.89
CA ALA A 373 8.51 25.88 16.18
C ALA A 373 7.96 24.53 16.63
N ALA A 374 7.29 23.80 15.72
CA ALA A 374 6.75 22.47 16.02
C ALA A 374 7.84 21.45 16.37
N ARG A 375 8.97 21.48 15.65
CA ARG A 375 10.13 20.63 15.94
C ARG A 375 10.66 20.87 17.35
N ARG A 376 10.89 22.13 17.73
CA ARG A 376 11.40 22.47 19.07
C ARG A 376 10.45 21.97 20.16
N LEU A 377 9.14 22.13 19.96
CA LEU A 377 8.14 21.63 20.89
C LEU A 377 8.18 20.10 21.02
N LEU A 378 8.23 19.36 19.91
CA LEU A 378 8.31 17.89 19.93
C LEU A 378 9.62 17.38 20.53
N ALA A 379 10.75 18.02 20.23
CA ALA A 379 12.04 17.66 20.81
C ALA A 379 12.04 17.84 22.34
N LEU A 380 11.43 18.92 22.84
CA LEU A 380 11.26 19.16 24.26
C LEU A 380 10.30 18.15 24.91
N LEU A 381 9.17 17.83 24.25
CA LEU A 381 8.25 16.78 24.70
C LEU A 381 8.92 15.41 24.74
N HIS A 382 9.75 15.09 23.75
CA HIS A 382 10.47 13.83 23.67
C HIS A 382 11.56 13.73 24.75
N ALA A 383 12.34 14.79 24.95
CA ALA A 383 13.35 14.87 26.00
C ALA A 383 12.73 14.76 27.40
N ALA A 384 11.61 15.46 27.64
CA ALA A 384 10.87 15.35 28.89
C ALA A 384 10.30 13.93 29.10
N ALA A 385 9.83 13.27 28.03
CA ALA A 385 9.34 11.91 28.08
C ALA A 385 10.44 10.88 28.42
N LEU A 386 11.68 11.09 27.94
CA LEU A 386 12.84 10.25 28.25
C LEU A 386 13.37 10.49 29.67
N ALA A 387 13.43 11.75 30.12
CA ALA A 387 13.94 12.12 31.44
C ALA A 387 12.95 11.85 32.59
N GLY A 388 11.66 11.66 32.27
CA GLY A 388 10.60 11.48 33.26
C GLY A 388 10.23 12.76 34.02
N GLU A 389 10.79 13.90 33.62
CA GLU A 389 10.59 15.21 34.24
C GLU A 389 9.27 15.87 33.81
N ALA A 390 8.69 16.70 34.69
CA ALA A 390 7.51 17.49 34.36
C ALA A 390 7.88 18.70 33.50
N LEU A 391 7.05 19.01 32.50
CA LEU A 391 7.23 20.20 31.65
C LEU A 391 7.12 21.47 32.51
N THR A 392 8.19 22.26 32.56
CA THR A 392 8.17 23.57 33.23
C THR A 392 7.65 24.66 32.29
N PRO A 393 7.04 25.75 32.83
CA PRO A 393 6.58 26.87 32.01
C PRO A 393 7.70 27.49 31.15
N GLU A 394 8.94 27.49 31.68
CA GLU A 394 10.13 28.03 31.01
C GLU A 394 10.57 27.17 29.83
N LEU A 395 10.53 25.84 29.96
CA LEU A 395 10.83 24.91 28.86
C LEU A 395 9.78 24.99 27.75
N LEU A 396 8.50 25.13 28.10
CA LEU A 396 7.44 25.26 27.10
C LEU A 396 7.50 26.61 26.36
N ALA A 397 7.80 27.69 27.07
CA ALA A 397 7.98 29.02 26.50
C ALA A 397 9.26 29.15 25.64
N SER A 398 10.31 28.37 25.94
CA SER A 398 11.54 28.37 25.13
C SER A 398 11.37 27.69 23.76
N ALA A 399 10.38 26.79 23.62
CA ALA A 399 10.06 26.15 22.35
C ALA A 399 9.58 27.18 21.30
N VAL A 400 8.68 28.06 21.72
CA VAL A 400 8.03 29.08 20.87
C VAL A 400 7.69 30.34 21.69
N PRO A 401 8.57 31.35 21.72
CA PRO A 401 8.39 32.56 22.53
C PRO A 401 7.15 33.39 22.17
N GLU A 402 6.74 33.35 20.90
CA GLU A 402 5.60 34.15 20.38
C GLU A 402 4.24 33.47 20.61
N ALA A 403 4.21 32.16 20.86
CA ALA A 403 2.96 31.39 20.98
C ALA A 403 2.44 31.28 22.43
N PHE A 404 3.31 31.48 23.42
CA PHE A 404 2.99 31.27 24.83
C PHE A 404 3.42 32.46 25.72
N SER A 405 2.46 33.19 26.29
CA SER A 405 2.76 34.09 27.41
C SER A 405 2.96 33.31 28.71
N ALA A 406 3.74 33.86 29.66
CA ALA A 406 4.01 33.23 30.98
C ALA A 406 2.72 32.89 31.77
N ALA A 407 1.66 33.67 31.58
CA ALA A 407 0.35 33.42 32.19
C ALA A 407 -0.42 32.29 31.48
N GLU A 408 -0.33 32.20 30.15
CA GLU A 408 -0.94 31.11 29.38
C GLU A 408 -0.25 29.77 29.63
N THR A 409 1.10 29.73 29.73
CA THR A 409 1.83 28.51 30.10
C THR A 409 1.48 28.03 31.49
N ALA A 410 1.38 28.95 32.47
CA ALA A 410 0.94 28.61 33.81
C ALA A 410 -0.49 28.03 33.83
N ASN A 411 -1.42 28.60 33.03
CA ASN A 411 -2.78 28.08 32.89
C ASN A 411 -2.85 26.74 32.15
N LEU A 412 -2.01 26.53 31.13
CA LEU A 412 -1.88 25.27 30.39
C LEU A 412 -1.41 24.14 31.32
N ILE A 413 -0.44 24.43 32.19
CA ILE A 413 0.10 23.48 33.18
C ILE A 413 -0.89 23.26 34.34
N ALA A 414 -1.60 24.31 34.77
CA ALA A 414 -2.50 24.28 35.92
C ALA A 414 -3.93 23.78 35.63
N GLY A 415 -4.41 23.78 34.37
CA GLY A 415 -5.85 23.78 34.14
C GLY A 415 -6.38 23.30 32.80
N VAL A 416 -5.75 22.35 32.13
CA VAL A 416 -6.34 21.83 30.88
C VAL A 416 -7.49 20.85 31.18
N LYS A 417 -8.73 21.36 31.12
CA LYS A 417 -9.95 20.59 30.86
C LYS A 417 -10.22 20.58 29.35
N THR A 418 -9.36 19.96 28.54
CA THR A 418 -9.74 19.63 27.16
C THR A 418 -9.90 18.12 27.07
N VAL A 419 -11.17 17.73 27.12
CA VAL A 419 -11.64 16.49 26.50
C VAL A 419 -11.17 16.58 25.04
N VAL A 420 -10.58 15.50 24.52
CA VAL A 420 -10.20 15.35 23.10
C VAL A 420 -11.25 16.05 22.24
N ALA A 421 -10.84 17.00 21.40
CA ALA A 421 -11.78 17.77 20.59
C ALA A 421 -12.71 16.77 19.87
N PRO A 422 -14.05 16.85 20.05
CA PRO A 422 -14.98 15.84 19.54
C PRO A 422 -14.82 15.61 18.02
N HIS A 423 -14.34 16.63 17.31
CA HIS A 423 -13.95 16.61 15.91
C HIS A 423 -12.81 15.63 15.59
N HIS A 424 -11.76 15.53 16.42
CA HIS A 424 -10.65 14.59 16.21
C HIS A 424 -11.10 13.14 16.39
N ALA A 425 -11.91 12.88 17.43
CA ALA A 425 -12.48 11.55 17.65
C ALA A 425 -13.45 11.15 16.52
N ALA A 426 -14.24 12.09 16.00
CA ALA A 426 -15.11 11.86 14.85
C ALA A 426 -14.30 11.55 13.58
N LEU A 427 -13.21 12.27 13.37
CA LEU A 427 -12.33 12.08 12.22
C LEU A 427 -11.56 10.74 12.28
N CYS A 428 -11.05 10.35 13.45
CA CYS A 428 -10.43 9.03 13.63
C CYS A 428 -11.42 7.91 13.27
N ARG A 429 -12.69 8.04 13.71
CA ARG A 429 -13.75 7.09 13.34
C ARG A 429 -14.05 7.08 11.84
N SER A 430 -14.08 8.24 11.17
CA SER A 430 -14.31 8.27 9.72
C SER A 430 -13.17 7.61 8.95
N LEU A 431 -11.92 7.80 9.39
CA LEU A 431 -10.73 7.19 8.79
C LEU A 431 -10.67 5.67 9.00
N GLY A 432 -11.49 5.11 9.91
CA GLY A 432 -11.50 3.69 10.25
C GLY A 432 -10.51 3.30 11.36
N VAL A 433 -10.00 4.27 12.12
CA VAL A 433 -9.06 4.03 13.23
C VAL A 433 -9.84 3.75 14.51
N SER A 434 -9.68 2.55 15.08
CA SER A 434 -10.54 2.05 16.18
C SER A 434 -10.02 2.38 17.59
N ALA A 435 -8.70 2.45 17.82
CA ALA A 435 -8.07 2.88 19.09
C ALA A 435 -6.53 2.73 19.08
N ALA A 436 -5.92 2.17 18.04
CA ALA A 436 -4.48 2.00 17.93
C ALA A 436 -3.81 3.23 17.32
N PRO A 437 -2.53 3.52 17.64
CA PRO A 437 -1.76 4.52 16.93
C PRO A 437 -1.64 4.13 15.45
N ALA A 438 -1.91 5.07 14.55
CA ALA A 438 -1.89 4.79 13.13
C ALA A 438 -1.23 5.92 12.34
N ILE A 439 -0.70 5.58 11.18
CA ILE A 439 -0.08 6.51 10.25
C ILE A 439 -0.87 6.41 8.95
N VAL A 440 -1.35 7.55 8.45
CA VAL A 440 -2.01 7.62 7.15
C VAL A 440 -1.09 8.33 6.16
N VAL A 441 -0.70 7.63 5.09
CA VAL A 441 0.14 8.18 4.01
C VAL A 441 -0.60 8.09 2.69
N ASN A 442 -0.92 9.23 2.06
CA ASN A 442 -1.71 9.28 0.80
C ASN A 442 -2.98 8.42 0.83
N GLY A 443 -3.62 8.33 2.01
CA GLY A 443 -4.83 7.55 2.21
C GLY A 443 -4.60 6.08 2.58
N ARG A 444 -3.37 5.56 2.55
CA ARG A 444 -3.04 4.24 3.13
C ARG A 444 -2.98 4.34 4.64
N LEU A 445 -3.68 3.45 5.35
CA LEU A 445 -3.63 3.30 6.80
C LEU A 445 -2.60 2.24 7.19
N VAL A 446 -1.62 2.62 8.01
CA VAL A 446 -0.63 1.73 8.61
C VAL A 446 -0.83 1.75 10.12
N ASP A 447 -1.08 0.58 10.72
CA ASP A 447 -1.17 0.46 12.17
C ASP A 447 0.25 0.41 12.78
N ALA A 448 0.58 1.43 13.57
CA ALA A 448 1.91 1.56 14.17
C ALA A 448 2.18 0.47 15.23
N ALA A 449 1.14 -0.17 15.79
CA ALA A 449 1.33 -1.31 16.69
C ALA A 449 1.81 -2.56 15.94
N THR A 450 1.29 -2.79 14.74
CA THR A 450 1.69 -3.94 13.90
C THR A 450 3.03 -3.74 13.20
N ALA A 451 3.42 -2.49 12.95
CA ALA A 451 4.64 -2.16 12.21
C ALA A 451 5.92 -2.19 13.06
N GLY A 452 5.81 -2.48 14.36
CA GLY A 452 6.93 -2.52 15.29
C GLY A 452 7.49 -1.13 15.60
N LYS A 453 8.76 -1.08 16.04
CA LYS A 453 9.44 0.19 16.31
C LYS A 453 9.79 0.87 14.98
N LEU A 454 9.17 2.01 14.73
CA LEU A 454 9.37 2.82 13.52
C LEU A 454 10.30 4.00 13.80
N ASP A 455 11.37 4.10 13.02
CA ASP A 455 12.34 5.20 13.09
C ASP A 455 12.16 6.17 11.90
N ALA A 456 12.94 7.27 11.86
CA ALA A 456 12.85 8.26 10.79
C ALA A 456 13.11 7.65 9.40
N VAL A 457 14.02 6.67 9.31
CA VAL A 457 14.34 5.94 8.07
C VAL A 457 13.14 5.16 7.56
N ASP A 458 12.37 4.51 8.44
CA ASP A 458 11.17 3.74 8.06
C ASP A 458 10.05 4.64 7.57
N LEU A 459 9.91 5.82 8.18
CA LEU A 459 8.91 6.80 7.78
C LEU A 459 9.27 7.47 6.45
N ALA A 460 10.54 7.74 6.19
CA ALA A 460 11.01 8.20 4.90
C ALA A 460 10.79 7.13 3.82
N LEU A 461 11.15 5.87 4.13
CA LEU A 461 10.89 4.71 3.30
C LEU A 461 9.41 4.60 2.91
N LEU A 462 8.51 4.68 3.89
CA LEU A 462 7.07 4.60 3.63
C LEU A 462 6.61 5.72 2.68
N SER A 463 7.06 6.96 2.91
CA SER A 463 6.72 8.10 2.04
C SER A 463 7.18 7.91 0.61
N GLU A 464 8.45 7.51 0.41
CA GLU A 464 9.04 7.29 -0.91
C GLU A 464 8.38 6.11 -1.64
N PHE A 465 8.13 5.01 -0.91
CA PHE A 465 7.46 3.85 -1.47
C PHE A 465 6.04 4.17 -1.94
N GLU A 466 5.23 4.84 -1.09
CA GLU A 466 3.87 5.26 -1.47
C GLU A 466 3.87 6.23 -2.65
N TYR A 467 4.85 7.15 -2.68
CA TYR A 467 4.99 8.07 -3.80
C TYR A 467 5.26 7.34 -5.10
N LYS A 468 6.34 6.56 -5.17
CA LYS A 468 6.75 5.86 -6.39
C LYS A 468 5.74 4.82 -6.86
N GLN A 469 5.12 4.08 -5.94
CA GLN A 469 4.20 3.01 -6.29
C GLN A 469 2.79 3.49 -6.65
N ARG A 470 2.31 4.56 -6.01
CA ARG A 470 0.88 4.92 -6.07
C ARG A 470 0.60 6.39 -6.38
N ALA A 471 1.41 7.32 -5.89
CA ALA A 471 1.10 8.74 -6.01
C ALA A 471 1.71 9.43 -7.24
N GLN A 472 2.84 8.92 -7.77
CA GLN A 472 3.59 9.56 -8.86
C GLN A 472 2.74 9.67 -10.13
N ALA A 473 2.17 8.56 -10.62
CA ALA A 473 1.38 8.58 -11.84
C ALA A 473 0.08 9.38 -11.73
N PRO A 474 -0.78 9.18 -10.70
CA PRO A 474 -1.98 10.01 -10.53
C PRO A 474 -1.66 11.47 -10.25
N GLY A 475 -0.56 11.75 -9.53
CA GLY A 475 -0.08 13.11 -9.31
C GLY A 475 0.29 13.80 -10.60
N ALA A 476 1.01 13.12 -11.51
CA ALA A 476 1.38 13.66 -12.81
C ALA A 476 0.15 14.02 -13.63
N THR A 477 -0.86 13.16 -13.65
CA THR A 477 -2.14 13.43 -14.32
C THR A 477 -2.88 14.60 -13.67
N LEU A 478 -2.99 14.63 -12.34
CA LEU A 478 -3.66 15.71 -11.60
C LEU A 478 -3.02 17.07 -11.87
N VAL A 479 -1.69 17.14 -11.88
CA VAL A 479 -0.96 18.39 -12.17
C VAL A 479 -1.23 18.86 -13.59
N ARG A 480 -1.22 17.95 -14.58
CA ARG A 480 -1.53 18.29 -15.98
C ARG A 480 -2.95 18.82 -16.14
N GLU A 481 -3.94 18.18 -15.50
CA GLU A 481 -5.34 18.61 -15.58
C GLU A 481 -5.61 19.94 -14.85
N LEU A 482 -5.01 20.16 -13.68
CA LEU A 482 -5.26 21.35 -12.86
C LEU A 482 -4.54 22.61 -13.36
N VAL A 483 -3.34 22.45 -13.92
CA VAL A 483 -2.52 23.58 -14.39
C VAL A 483 -2.78 23.86 -15.87
N GLY A 484 -3.19 22.87 -16.66
CA GLY A 484 -3.31 22.96 -18.12
C GLY A 484 -1.95 22.77 -18.81
N GLU A 485 -1.95 22.18 -20.01
CA GLU A 485 -0.71 21.81 -20.73
C GLU A 485 0.19 23.03 -20.98
N ASP A 486 -0.39 24.16 -21.40
CA ASP A 486 0.36 25.38 -21.75
C ASP A 486 0.93 26.14 -20.53
N ALA A 487 0.29 26.05 -19.36
CA ALA A 487 0.70 26.79 -18.16
C ALA A 487 1.56 25.97 -17.19
N ALA A 488 1.62 24.64 -17.34
CA ALA A 488 2.50 23.78 -16.55
C ALA A 488 3.97 23.99 -16.94
N GLU A 489 4.27 24.15 -18.23
CA GLU A 489 5.60 24.49 -18.72
C GLU A 489 6.01 25.91 -18.28
N GLU A 490 5.14 26.91 -18.44
CA GLU A 490 5.41 28.28 -17.95
C GLU A 490 5.54 28.37 -16.42
N ALA A 491 4.77 27.59 -15.65
CA ALA A 491 4.86 27.57 -14.18
C ALA A 491 6.12 26.86 -13.68
N ALA A 492 6.61 25.85 -14.40
CA ALA A 492 7.90 25.23 -14.12
C ALA A 492 9.05 26.22 -14.40
N ASP A 493 8.98 26.94 -15.52
CA ASP A 493 9.97 27.96 -15.91
C ASP A 493 9.96 29.20 -15.01
N ALA A 494 8.81 29.56 -14.42
CA ALA A 494 8.67 30.74 -13.57
C ALA A 494 9.22 30.55 -12.14
N GLY A 495 9.59 29.34 -11.73
CA GLY A 495 10.12 29.06 -10.38
C GLY A 495 9.18 29.48 -9.23
N GLY A 496 7.90 29.69 -9.53
CA GLY A 496 6.90 30.16 -8.58
C GLY A 496 6.43 29.01 -7.69
N ALA A 497 6.96 28.91 -6.47
CA ALA A 497 6.45 27.95 -5.50
C ALA A 497 4.93 28.21 -5.26
N PRO A 498 4.07 27.18 -5.33
CA PRO A 498 2.64 27.34 -5.11
C PRO A 498 2.38 27.88 -3.69
N SER A 499 1.30 28.65 -3.53
CA SER A 499 0.91 29.12 -2.21
C SER A 499 0.59 27.93 -1.28
N ALA A 500 0.74 28.12 0.04
CA ALA A 500 0.48 27.06 1.01
C ALA A 500 -0.98 26.51 0.96
N GLU A 501 -1.92 27.34 0.51
CA GLU A 501 -3.33 26.95 0.33
C GLU A 501 -3.54 26.08 -0.91
N GLU A 502 -2.99 26.47 -2.07
CA GLU A 502 -3.03 25.67 -3.30
C GLU A 502 -2.32 24.33 -3.11
N PHE A 503 -1.20 24.36 -2.40
CA PHE A 503 -0.46 23.16 -2.00
C PHE A 503 -1.34 22.21 -1.17
N GLY A 504 -2.06 22.74 -0.19
CA GLY A 504 -2.96 21.94 0.64
C GLY A 504 -4.08 21.29 -0.18
N GLN A 505 -4.71 22.05 -1.07
CA GLN A 505 -5.80 21.56 -1.92
C GLN A 505 -5.34 20.44 -2.86
N ARG A 506 -4.18 20.60 -3.52
CA ARG A 506 -3.60 19.57 -4.40
C ARG A 506 -3.27 18.28 -3.65
N SER A 507 -2.70 18.41 -2.45
CA SER A 507 -2.39 17.29 -1.55
C SER A 507 -3.61 16.48 -1.14
N ASP A 508 -4.71 17.20 -0.85
CA ASP A 508 -5.96 16.58 -0.40
C ASP A 508 -6.64 15.86 -1.57
N LEU A 509 -6.61 16.44 -2.78
CA LEU A 509 -7.09 15.79 -4.00
C LEU A 509 -6.26 14.56 -4.38
N LEU A 510 -4.92 14.65 -4.31
CA LEU A 510 -4.04 13.53 -4.59
C LEU A 510 -4.30 12.37 -3.63
N MET A 511 -4.44 12.66 -2.33
CA MET A 511 -4.78 11.66 -1.32
C MET A 511 -6.11 10.97 -1.63
N LEU A 512 -7.15 11.73 -2.05
CA LEU A 512 -8.43 11.17 -2.44
C LEU A 512 -8.34 10.30 -3.70
N ALA A 513 -7.62 10.78 -4.72
CA ALA A 513 -7.41 10.07 -5.97
C ALA A 513 -6.67 8.74 -5.73
N VAL A 514 -5.54 8.77 -5.01
CA VAL A 514 -4.76 7.57 -4.67
C VAL A 514 -5.61 6.58 -3.87
N ALA A 515 -6.40 7.05 -2.90
CA ALA A 515 -7.28 6.19 -2.11
C ALA A 515 -8.42 5.57 -2.92
N ALA A 516 -8.97 6.28 -3.92
CA ALA A 516 -9.99 5.76 -4.81
C ALA A 516 -9.42 4.73 -5.78
N LEU A 517 -8.32 5.06 -6.46
CA LEU A 517 -7.63 4.19 -7.41
C LEU A 517 -7.14 2.89 -6.74
N SER A 518 -6.55 3.01 -5.54
CA SER A 518 -6.07 1.83 -4.81
C SER A 518 -7.22 0.90 -4.41
N ARG A 519 -8.38 1.45 -3.99
CA ARG A 519 -9.57 0.63 -3.70
C ARG A 519 -10.12 -0.06 -4.95
N GLY A 520 -10.09 0.62 -6.09
CA GLY A 520 -10.43 0.02 -7.39
C GLY A 520 -9.51 -1.15 -7.73
N ALA A 521 -8.20 -0.95 -7.63
CA ALA A 521 -7.20 -1.99 -7.87
C ALA A 521 -7.34 -3.18 -6.90
N GLN A 522 -7.69 -2.94 -5.63
CA GLN A 522 -7.97 -4.00 -4.65
C GLN A 522 -9.21 -4.81 -5.03
N ALA A 523 -10.30 -4.16 -5.43
CA ALA A 523 -11.51 -4.83 -5.88
C ALA A 523 -11.24 -5.66 -7.15
N ALA A 524 -10.45 -5.14 -8.08
CA ALA A 524 -10.03 -5.85 -9.29
C ALA A 524 -9.16 -7.08 -8.97
N ALA A 525 -8.20 -6.95 -8.04
CA ALA A 525 -7.37 -8.07 -7.58
C ALA A 525 -8.22 -9.15 -6.90
N ALA A 526 -9.18 -8.77 -6.04
CA ALA A 526 -10.09 -9.70 -5.37
C ALA A 526 -11.04 -10.41 -6.36
N ALA A 527 -11.41 -9.77 -7.46
CA ALA A 527 -12.25 -10.33 -8.51
C ALA A 527 -11.53 -11.34 -9.44
N GLY A 528 -10.29 -11.74 -9.12
CA GLY A 528 -9.59 -12.79 -9.86
C GLY A 528 -8.94 -12.34 -11.17
N GLY A 529 -8.53 -11.06 -11.26
CA GLY A 529 -7.80 -10.56 -12.42
C GLY A 529 -8.69 -10.33 -13.63
N VAL A 530 -9.69 -9.46 -13.49
CA VAL A 530 -10.21 -8.73 -14.66
C VAL A 530 -8.98 -8.13 -15.34
N ARG A 531 -8.70 -8.55 -16.58
CA ARG A 531 -7.63 -7.97 -17.40
C ARG A 531 -7.96 -6.51 -17.61
N GLU A 532 -7.44 -5.66 -16.73
CA GLU A 532 -7.49 -4.23 -16.87
C GLU A 532 -6.53 -3.90 -18.02
N MET A 533 -7.07 -3.82 -19.24
CA MET A 533 -6.39 -3.05 -20.26
C MET A 533 -6.36 -1.61 -19.72
N ALA A 534 -5.18 -1.02 -19.65
CA ALA A 534 -5.01 0.41 -19.38
C ALA A 534 -5.65 1.19 -20.54
N PHE A 535 -6.97 1.30 -20.49
CA PHE A 535 -7.79 1.94 -21.48
C PHE A 535 -7.81 3.42 -21.16
N ARG A 536 -7.09 4.23 -21.95
CA ARG A 536 -7.21 5.69 -21.89
C ARG A 536 -8.33 6.09 -22.84
N PRO A 537 -9.46 6.64 -22.37
CA PRO A 537 -10.56 7.05 -23.25
C PRO A 537 -10.10 8.00 -24.36
N GLU A 538 -9.13 8.86 -24.05
CA GLU A 538 -8.52 9.84 -24.96
C GLU A 538 -7.78 9.22 -26.14
N SER A 539 -7.30 7.97 -26.03
CA SER A 539 -6.59 7.31 -27.14
C SER A 539 -7.54 6.82 -28.23
N LEU A 540 -8.86 6.82 -27.98
CA LEU A 540 -9.87 6.43 -28.96
C LEU A 540 -10.57 7.65 -29.54
N GLY A 541 -10.13 8.06 -30.72
CA GLY A 541 -10.84 9.07 -31.51
C GLY A 541 -12.29 8.66 -31.74
N CYS A 542 -13.22 9.59 -31.51
CA CYS A 542 -14.63 9.36 -31.80
C CYS A 542 -14.88 9.50 -33.31
N GLY A 543 -14.79 8.38 -34.03
CA GLY A 543 -15.11 8.28 -35.46
C GLY A 543 -16.57 7.89 -35.73
N ALA A 544 -16.84 7.36 -36.92
CA ALA A 544 -18.20 6.92 -37.32
C ALA A 544 -18.76 5.73 -36.50
N ALA A 545 -17.89 4.99 -35.81
CA ALA A 545 -18.25 3.87 -34.94
C ALA A 545 -18.42 4.27 -33.47
N CYS A 546 -18.49 5.57 -33.18
CA CYS A 546 -18.58 6.12 -31.83
C CYS A 546 -19.87 6.95 -31.66
N VAL A 547 -20.52 6.81 -30.51
CA VAL A 547 -21.69 7.58 -30.10
C VAL A 547 -21.38 8.28 -28.78
N GLN A 548 -21.45 9.60 -28.76
CA GLN A 548 -21.25 10.40 -27.55
C GLN A 548 -22.56 11.03 -27.10
N LEU A 549 -22.88 10.83 -25.83
CA LEU A 549 -23.99 11.46 -25.14
C LEU A 549 -23.42 12.42 -24.10
N ALA A 550 -23.64 13.72 -24.32
CA ALA A 550 -23.11 14.75 -23.45
C ALA A 550 -23.79 14.72 -22.08
N GLY A 551 -23.00 14.66 -21.01
CA GLY A 551 -23.50 14.72 -19.64
C GLY A 551 -24.14 16.07 -19.30
N SER A 552 -24.95 16.08 -18.25
CA SER A 552 -25.63 17.27 -17.74
C SER A 552 -25.49 17.41 -16.22
N GLY A 553 -25.52 18.65 -15.74
CA GLY A 553 -25.43 18.95 -14.30
C GLY A 553 -24.12 18.43 -13.65
N PRO A 554 -24.16 18.02 -12.37
CA PRO A 554 -22.98 17.53 -11.65
C PRO A 554 -22.49 16.17 -12.17
N GLY A 555 -23.36 15.40 -12.84
CA GLY A 555 -23.00 14.12 -13.45
C GLY A 555 -21.99 14.22 -14.58
N LYS A 556 -21.87 15.39 -15.22
CA LYS A 556 -20.90 15.63 -16.29
C LYS A 556 -19.45 15.35 -15.87
N ALA A 557 -19.14 15.46 -14.58
CA ALA A 557 -17.81 15.15 -14.03
C ALA A 557 -17.46 13.66 -14.08
N LEU A 558 -18.43 12.79 -14.34
CA LEU A 558 -18.26 11.36 -14.49
C LEU A 558 -18.44 10.99 -15.97
N GLU A 559 -17.38 10.48 -16.56
CA GLU A 559 -17.39 9.93 -17.91
C GLU A 559 -17.39 8.41 -17.87
N LEU A 560 -18.29 7.81 -18.65
CA LEU A 560 -18.34 6.37 -18.85
C LEU A 560 -18.05 6.09 -20.32
N THR A 561 -16.92 5.44 -20.57
CA THR A 561 -16.59 4.92 -21.91
C THR A 561 -16.83 3.42 -21.97
N ALA A 562 -17.62 2.98 -22.95
CA ALA A 562 -17.92 1.58 -23.18
C ALA A 562 -17.49 1.18 -24.59
N VAL A 563 -16.76 0.07 -24.71
CA VAL A 563 -16.46 -0.58 -25.99
C VAL A 563 -17.26 -1.85 -26.07
N LEU A 564 -18.25 -1.89 -26.95
CA LEU A 564 -19.20 -2.99 -27.04
C LEU A 564 -19.27 -3.53 -28.47
N ASP A 565 -19.32 -4.86 -28.60
CA ASP A 565 -19.77 -5.49 -29.83
C ASP A 565 -21.30 -5.38 -29.89
N PRO A 566 -21.88 -4.65 -30.87
CA PRO A 566 -23.34 -4.51 -30.99
C PRO A 566 -24.08 -5.84 -31.19
N LEU A 567 -23.38 -6.90 -31.60
CA LEU A 567 -23.93 -8.24 -31.82
C LEU A 567 -23.76 -9.17 -30.61
N SER A 568 -23.22 -8.68 -29.48
CA SER A 568 -23.03 -9.48 -28.27
C SER A 568 -24.24 -9.44 -27.33
N LYS A 569 -24.39 -10.47 -26.47
CA LYS A 569 -25.44 -10.51 -25.44
C LYS A 569 -25.15 -9.50 -24.32
N GLU A 570 -23.87 -9.28 -24.05
CA GLU A 570 -23.37 -8.34 -23.06
C GLU A 570 -23.77 -6.90 -23.43
N ALA A 571 -23.72 -6.55 -24.73
CA ALA A 571 -24.21 -5.26 -25.20
C ALA A 571 -25.72 -5.07 -24.96
N GLN A 572 -26.54 -6.12 -25.12
CA GLN A 572 -27.98 -6.05 -24.85
C GLN A 572 -28.29 -5.71 -23.38
N ARG A 573 -27.42 -6.14 -22.45
CA ARG A 573 -27.50 -5.85 -21.02
C ARG A 573 -26.89 -4.50 -20.66
N ALA A 574 -25.72 -4.18 -21.20
CA ALA A 574 -24.97 -2.98 -20.85
C ALA A 574 -25.69 -1.71 -21.31
N VAL A 575 -26.17 -1.64 -22.56
CA VAL A 575 -26.72 -0.40 -23.15
C VAL A 575 -27.88 0.18 -22.32
N PRO A 576 -28.91 -0.60 -21.90
CA PRO A 576 -29.97 -0.06 -21.03
C PRO A 576 -29.47 0.49 -19.70
N ILE A 577 -28.44 -0.12 -19.11
CA ILE A 577 -27.82 0.37 -17.87
C ILE A 577 -27.11 1.70 -18.12
N LEU A 578 -26.35 1.81 -19.21
CA LEU A 578 -25.67 3.06 -19.60
C LEU A 578 -26.67 4.20 -19.82
N MET A 579 -27.79 3.93 -20.48
CA MET A 579 -28.85 4.92 -20.70
C MET A 579 -29.49 5.35 -19.39
N ALA A 580 -29.86 4.39 -18.53
CA ALA A 580 -30.46 4.72 -17.24
C ALA A 580 -29.51 5.57 -16.38
N LEU A 581 -28.21 5.28 -16.37
CA LEU A 581 -27.20 6.07 -15.66
C LEU A 581 -27.04 7.47 -16.26
N HIS A 582 -27.02 7.59 -17.59
CA HIS A 582 -26.99 8.88 -18.28
C HIS A 582 -28.20 9.75 -17.92
N GLU A 583 -29.41 9.19 -17.99
CA GLU A 583 -30.67 9.91 -17.76
C GLU A 583 -30.83 10.32 -16.29
N SER A 584 -30.54 9.42 -15.35
CA SER A 584 -30.78 9.65 -13.91
C SER A 584 -29.67 10.46 -13.22
N LEU A 585 -28.41 10.27 -13.62
CA LEU A 585 -27.27 10.91 -12.97
C LEU A 585 -26.66 12.04 -13.81
N GLY A 586 -26.99 12.13 -15.10
CA GLY A 586 -26.44 13.14 -16.01
C GLY A 586 -25.00 12.85 -16.46
N LEU A 587 -24.58 11.59 -16.50
CA LEU A 587 -23.20 11.20 -16.86
C LEU A 587 -22.91 11.47 -18.34
N SER A 588 -21.64 11.74 -18.68
CA SER A 588 -21.19 11.70 -20.07
C SER A 588 -20.97 10.24 -20.47
N VAL A 589 -21.59 9.77 -21.56
CA VAL A 589 -21.45 8.39 -22.02
C VAL A 589 -20.87 8.38 -23.43
N THR A 590 -19.73 7.71 -23.59
CA THR A 590 -19.06 7.48 -24.87
C THR A 590 -19.14 6.00 -25.20
N LEU A 591 -19.82 5.63 -26.28
CA LEU A 591 -20.00 4.25 -26.74
C LEU A 591 -19.22 4.02 -28.04
N HIS A 592 -18.23 3.14 -28.02
CA HIS A 592 -17.53 2.65 -29.20
C HIS A 592 -18.09 1.29 -29.61
N LEU A 593 -18.44 1.15 -30.89
CA LEU A 593 -18.91 -0.10 -31.48
C LEU A 593 -17.73 -0.88 -32.05
N ASN A 594 -17.45 -2.05 -31.49
CA ASN A 594 -16.37 -2.93 -31.93
C ASN A 594 -16.92 -4.33 -32.29
N PRO A 595 -17.55 -4.49 -33.47
CA PRO A 595 -18.09 -5.77 -33.89
C PRO A 595 -16.99 -6.77 -34.27
N SER A 596 -17.18 -8.05 -33.94
CA SER A 596 -16.35 -9.11 -34.50
C SER A 596 -16.53 -9.22 -36.02
N LEU A 597 -15.41 -9.29 -36.76
CA LEU A 597 -15.43 -9.52 -38.21
C LEU A 597 -15.63 -10.99 -38.57
N GLN A 598 -15.39 -11.91 -37.62
CA GLN A 598 -15.55 -13.35 -37.81
C GLN A 598 -16.87 -13.79 -37.17
N ILE A 599 -17.89 -14.00 -38.00
CA ILE A 599 -19.23 -14.40 -37.58
C ILE A 599 -19.56 -15.76 -38.21
N ASP A 600 -19.25 -16.84 -37.50
CA ASP A 600 -19.50 -18.22 -37.96
C ASP A 600 -20.95 -18.66 -37.76
N LYS A 601 -21.62 -18.07 -36.77
CA LYS A 601 -23.01 -18.36 -36.39
C LYS A 601 -23.77 -17.07 -36.17
N PHE A 602 -25.10 -17.13 -36.29
CA PHE A 602 -25.93 -15.97 -36.00
C PHE A 602 -25.77 -15.57 -34.52
N PRO A 603 -25.34 -14.34 -34.20
CA PRO A 603 -24.85 -14.03 -32.86
C PRO A 603 -25.97 -13.76 -31.84
N LEU A 604 -27.14 -13.29 -32.28
CA LEU A 604 -28.26 -12.93 -31.41
C LEU A 604 -29.50 -13.80 -31.66
N GLU A 605 -29.63 -14.92 -30.93
CA GLU A 605 -30.74 -15.87 -31.09
C GLU A 605 -31.97 -15.56 -30.21
N SER A 606 -31.88 -14.56 -29.33
CA SER A 606 -32.90 -14.24 -28.32
C SER A 606 -33.36 -12.78 -28.36
N PHE A 607 -34.64 -12.55 -28.01
CA PHE A 607 -35.15 -11.22 -27.72
C PHE A 607 -34.85 -10.87 -26.25
N TYR A 608 -34.25 -9.70 -26.02
CA TYR A 608 -33.84 -9.28 -24.68
C TYR A 608 -34.47 -7.95 -24.27
N ARG A 609 -34.82 -7.83 -22.98
CA ARG A 609 -35.27 -6.58 -22.35
C ARG A 609 -34.70 -6.52 -20.94
N TYR A 610 -33.91 -5.50 -20.67
CA TYR A 610 -33.44 -5.20 -19.33
C TYR A 610 -34.45 -4.34 -18.59
N VAL A 611 -34.73 -4.66 -17.33
CA VAL A 611 -35.60 -3.86 -16.47
C VAL A 611 -34.72 -3.11 -15.49
N VAL A 612 -34.58 -1.81 -15.72
CA VAL A 612 -33.86 -0.90 -14.83
C VAL A 612 -34.65 0.39 -14.70
N SER A 613 -34.86 0.81 -13.46
CA SER A 613 -35.42 2.11 -13.14
C SER A 613 -34.64 2.67 -11.95
N LEU A 614 -33.93 3.77 -12.17
CA LEU A 614 -33.14 4.45 -11.14
C LEU A 614 -33.94 5.56 -10.46
N GLU A 615 -35.08 5.95 -11.03
CA GLU A 615 -35.97 6.95 -10.46
C GLU A 615 -37.29 6.32 -9.98
N PRO A 616 -37.69 6.56 -8.73
CA PRO A 616 -38.97 6.06 -8.23
C PRO A 616 -40.13 6.83 -8.86
N SER A 617 -41.13 6.11 -9.35
CA SER A 617 -42.35 6.68 -9.92
C SER A 617 -43.52 6.51 -8.95
N PHE A 618 -44.36 7.55 -8.83
CA PHE A 618 -45.51 7.57 -7.92
C PHE A 618 -46.79 8.00 -8.62
N ASP A 619 -47.93 7.47 -8.18
CA ASP A 619 -49.23 7.93 -8.63
C ASP A 619 -49.63 9.23 -7.91
N ASN A 620 -50.73 9.86 -8.36
CA ASN A 620 -51.25 11.08 -7.75
C ASN A 620 -51.69 10.90 -6.27
N ALA A 621 -51.77 9.66 -5.79
CA ALA A 621 -52.08 9.33 -4.40
C ALA A 621 -50.82 8.99 -3.58
N GLY A 622 -49.62 9.16 -4.14
CA GLY A 622 -48.34 8.89 -3.48
C GLY A 622 -47.95 7.41 -3.39
N ARG A 623 -48.66 6.51 -4.08
CA ARG A 623 -48.32 5.08 -4.13
C ARG A 623 -47.27 4.84 -5.22
N SER A 624 -46.32 3.96 -4.94
CA SER A 624 -45.29 3.57 -5.91
C SER A 624 -45.93 2.89 -7.12
N LEU A 625 -45.54 3.36 -8.32
CA LEU A 625 -45.90 2.78 -9.61
C LEU A 625 -44.88 1.73 -10.09
N SER A 626 -43.77 1.54 -9.38
CA SER A 626 -42.72 0.56 -9.69
C SER A 626 -43.26 -0.83 -10.01
N PRO A 627 -44.19 -1.44 -9.23
CA PRO A 627 -44.72 -2.78 -9.55
C PRO A 627 -45.45 -2.88 -10.90
N GLN A 628 -45.85 -1.75 -11.49
CA GLN A 628 -46.64 -1.68 -12.73
C GLN A 628 -45.78 -1.26 -13.92
N LEU A 629 -44.78 -0.40 -13.68
CA LEU A 629 -43.86 0.15 -14.67
C LEU A 629 -42.61 -0.71 -14.85
N ASP A 630 -42.09 -1.31 -13.77
CA ASP A 630 -40.84 -2.09 -13.77
C ASP A 630 -41.11 -3.52 -14.23
N ARG A 631 -41.48 -3.66 -15.51
CA ARG A 631 -41.78 -4.95 -16.15
C ARG A 631 -41.13 -5.05 -17.53
N ALA A 632 -40.68 -6.25 -17.88
CA ALA A 632 -40.25 -6.55 -19.24
C ALA A 632 -41.47 -6.77 -20.13
N LEU A 633 -41.78 -5.80 -21.00
CA LEU A 633 -42.87 -5.91 -21.98
C LEU A 633 -42.31 -6.13 -23.39
N PHE A 634 -42.60 -7.31 -23.96
CA PHE A 634 -42.31 -7.62 -25.35
C PHE A 634 -43.54 -7.34 -26.23
N SER A 635 -43.64 -6.12 -26.75
CA SER A 635 -44.72 -5.74 -27.66
C SER A 635 -44.48 -6.31 -29.07
N SER A 636 -45.57 -6.71 -29.74
CA SER A 636 -45.57 -7.05 -31.17
C SER A 636 -44.65 -8.20 -31.62
N LEU A 637 -44.25 -9.12 -30.73
CA LEU A 637 -43.58 -10.36 -31.12
C LEU A 637 -44.52 -11.25 -31.95
N ARG A 638 -44.23 -11.36 -33.25
CA ARG A 638 -44.93 -12.26 -34.19
C ARG A 638 -43.90 -13.23 -34.77
N THR A 639 -43.47 -14.20 -33.96
CA THR A 639 -42.60 -15.29 -34.41
C THR A 639 -43.39 -16.60 -34.49
N PRO A 640 -43.20 -17.42 -35.55
CA PRO A 640 -43.75 -18.76 -35.62
C PRO A 640 -42.95 -19.77 -34.77
N GLN A 641 -41.78 -19.38 -34.25
CA GLN A 641 -40.92 -20.24 -33.45
C GLN A 641 -41.44 -20.36 -32.01
N VAL A 642 -41.13 -21.49 -31.37
CA VAL A 642 -41.34 -21.68 -29.93
C VAL A 642 -40.30 -20.86 -29.18
N LEU A 643 -40.73 -20.08 -28.19
CA LEU A 643 -39.85 -19.28 -27.34
C LEU A 643 -39.82 -19.85 -25.92
N THR A 644 -38.68 -19.69 -25.26
CA THR A 644 -38.51 -19.98 -23.83
C THR A 644 -38.24 -18.68 -23.10
N LEU A 645 -38.93 -18.45 -21.98
CA LEU A 645 -38.70 -17.30 -21.12
C LEU A 645 -37.56 -17.60 -20.16
N HIS A 646 -36.46 -16.88 -20.31
CA HIS A 646 -35.32 -16.94 -19.41
C HIS A 646 -35.20 -15.59 -18.66
N VAL A 647 -34.99 -15.66 -17.34
CA VAL A 647 -34.72 -14.48 -16.51
C VAL A 647 -33.23 -14.42 -16.23
N ASP A 648 -32.56 -13.46 -16.87
CA ASP A 648 -31.16 -13.15 -16.65
C ASP A 648 -31.05 -12.25 -15.39
N ALA A 649 -30.57 -12.83 -14.29
CA ALA A 649 -30.51 -12.20 -12.98
C ALA A 649 -29.10 -12.23 -12.40
N PRO A 650 -28.76 -11.33 -11.45
CA PRO A 650 -27.49 -11.39 -10.74
C PRO A 650 -27.26 -12.77 -10.10
N GLU A 651 -26.01 -13.25 -10.14
CA GLU A 651 -25.64 -14.59 -9.65
C GLU A 651 -26.03 -14.84 -8.18
N ALA A 652 -26.07 -13.79 -7.37
CA ALA A 652 -26.46 -13.86 -5.97
C ALA A 652 -27.97 -14.09 -5.74
N TRP A 653 -28.81 -14.04 -6.79
CA TRP A 653 -30.26 -14.13 -6.67
C TRP A 653 -30.77 -15.56 -6.95
N LEU A 654 -31.65 -16.04 -6.08
CA LEU A 654 -32.46 -17.23 -6.33
C LEU A 654 -33.88 -16.78 -6.69
N LEU A 655 -34.35 -17.22 -7.86
CA LEU A 655 -35.66 -16.83 -8.40
C LEU A 655 -36.59 -18.05 -8.51
N GLU A 656 -37.85 -17.85 -8.15
CA GLU A 656 -38.94 -18.79 -8.44
C GLU A 656 -40.09 -18.10 -9.17
N CYS A 657 -40.83 -18.85 -9.97
CA CYS A 657 -42.04 -18.36 -10.60
C CYS A 657 -43.21 -18.47 -9.60
N THR A 658 -43.83 -17.35 -9.26
CA THR A 658 -45.01 -17.30 -8.37
C THR A 658 -46.32 -17.47 -9.14
N GLU A 659 -46.43 -16.86 -10.32
CA GLU A 659 -47.63 -16.88 -11.15
C GLU A 659 -47.27 -16.99 -12.64
N ALA A 660 -47.79 -18.03 -13.32
CA ALA A 660 -47.73 -18.17 -14.77
C ALA A 660 -49.03 -18.77 -15.31
N ALA A 661 -49.63 -18.11 -16.30
CA ALA A 661 -50.84 -18.60 -16.97
C ALA A 661 -50.54 -19.60 -18.11
N TYR A 662 -49.30 -19.58 -18.61
CA TYR A 662 -48.83 -20.38 -19.74
C TYR A 662 -47.49 -21.03 -19.38
N ASP A 663 -47.14 -22.11 -20.09
CA ASP A 663 -45.84 -22.76 -19.97
C ASP A 663 -44.73 -21.82 -20.46
N MET A 664 -43.81 -21.47 -19.56
CA MET A 664 -42.70 -20.55 -19.82
C MET A 664 -41.65 -21.14 -20.77
N ASP A 665 -41.58 -22.46 -20.89
CA ASP A 665 -40.57 -23.12 -21.72
C ASP A 665 -41.02 -23.28 -23.18
N ASN A 666 -42.34 -23.24 -23.44
CA ASN A 666 -42.94 -23.54 -24.73
C ASN A 666 -43.92 -22.46 -25.24
N LEU A 667 -43.49 -21.20 -25.27
CA LEU A 667 -44.33 -20.08 -25.70
C LEU A 667 -44.51 -20.04 -27.24
N ARG A 668 -45.71 -20.38 -27.72
CA ARG A 668 -46.11 -20.32 -29.14
C ARG A 668 -47.00 -19.12 -29.43
N LEU A 669 -46.37 -17.95 -29.63
CA LEU A 669 -47.09 -16.69 -29.77
C LEU A 669 -48.04 -16.62 -30.98
N ALA A 670 -47.73 -17.35 -32.06
CA ALA A 670 -48.58 -17.42 -33.25
C ALA A 670 -49.90 -18.17 -33.02
N GLU A 671 -49.90 -19.16 -32.11
CA GLU A 671 -51.05 -20.03 -31.84
C GLU A 671 -52.03 -19.42 -30.81
N LEU A 672 -51.57 -18.42 -30.04
CA LEU A 672 -52.37 -17.78 -28.97
C LEU A 672 -53.50 -16.85 -29.48
N GLY A 673 -53.57 -16.54 -30.78
CA GLY A 673 -54.66 -15.77 -31.40
C GLY A 673 -54.89 -14.35 -30.83
N GLU A 674 -56.02 -13.71 -31.20
CA GLU A 674 -56.40 -12.36 -30.71
C GLU A 674 -56.89 -12.32 -29.24
N ARG A 675 -56.76 -13.41 -28.47
CA ARG A 675 -57.18 -13.48 -27.05
C ARG A 675 -56.20 -12.77 -26.11
N ARG A 676 -55.79 -11.55 -26.44
CA ARG A 676 -54.85 -10.70 -25.68
C ARG A 676 -55.52 -9.98 -24.50
N ARG A 677 -56.30 -10.67 -23.68
CA ARG A 677 -56.77 -10.09 -22.40
C ARG A 677 -56.15 -10.85 -21.24
N PRO A 678 -55.41 -10.19 -20.33
CA PRO A 678 -55.03 -10.82 -19.08
C PRO A 678 -56.31 -11.20 -18.34
N SER A 679 -56.38 -12.44 -17.86
CA SER A 679 -57.49 -12.94 -17.06
C SER A 679 -57.63 -12.11 -15.78
N ARG A 680 -58.55 -11.15 -15.76
CA ARG A 680 -59.06 -10.61 -14.50
C ARG A 680 -59.78 -11.76 -13.78
N ARG A 681 -59.26 -12.17 -12.61
CA ARG A 681 -60.01 -13.03 -11.68
C ARG A 681 -61.36 -12.39 -11.38
N ARG A 682 -62.43 -13.18 -11.51
CA ARG A 682 -63.67 -12.97 -10.76
C ARG A 682 -63.39 -13.41 -9.33
N ASP A 683 -63.02 -12.48 -8.47
CA ASP A 683 -63.25 -12.69 -7.04
C ASP A 683 -64.69 -12.27 -6.74
N GLY A 684 -65.46 -13.23 -6.23
CA GLY A 684 -66.82 -13.02 -5.81
C GLY A 684 -66.85 -12.07 -4.62
N VAL A 685 -67.31 -10.85 -4.86
CA VAL A 685 -67.99 -10.03 -3.85
C VAL A 685 -69.28 -9.54 -4.50
N GLU A 686 -70.38 -10.11 -4.03
CA GLU A 686 -71.72 -9.62 -4.29
C GLU A 686 -71.86 -8.22 -3.71
N THR A 687 -71.78 -7.19 -4.54
CA THR A 687 -72.37 -5.88 -4.23
C THR A 687 -73.25 -5.47 -5.40
N THR A 688 -74.55 -5.54 -5.14
CA THR A 688 -75.63 -5.09 -6.01
C THR A 688 -75.44 -3.63 -6.46
N PRO A 689 -75.73 -3.25 -7.71
CA PRO A 689 -75.86 -1.86 -8.08
C PRO A 689 -77.30 -1.43 -7.78
N ARG A 690 -77.51 -0.79 -6.63
CA ARG A 690 -78.69 0.06 -6.43
C ARG A 690 -78.43 1.42 -7.09
N GLY A 691 -79.14 1.67 -8.19
CA GLY A 691 -79.85 2.91 -8.48
C GLY A 691 -79.07 4.23 -8.63
N CYS A 692 -78.88 4.61 -9.89
CA CYS A 692 -79.29 5.86 -10.56
C CYS A 692 -79.18 7.26 -9.88
N ARG A 693 -78.60 8.19 -10.68
CA ARG A 693 -78.87 9.65 -10.83
C ARG A 693 -78.36 10.55 -9.69
N ASP A 694 -77.74 11.72 -9.91
CA ASP A 694 -77.59 12.61 -11.08
C ASP A 694 -76.13 13.01 -11.33
#